data_AF-A0A8H4PTY1-F1
#
_entry.id   AF-A0A8H4PTY1-F1
#
_cell.length_a   1.000
_cell.length_b   1.000
_cell.length_c   1.000
_cell.angle_alpha   90.00
_cell.angle_beta   90.00
_cell.angle_gamma   90.00
#
_symmetry.space_group_name_H-M   'P 1'
#
loop_
_entity.id
_entity.type
_entity.pdbx_description
1 polymer ?
#
loop_
_entity_poly.entity_id
_entity_poly.type
_entity_poly.pdbx_seq_one_letter_code
_entity_poly.pdbx_strand_id
1 'polypeptide(L)'
;MADATEPTAAPAAPAASSDPGTNPEGDNKFQHAISAWRNVDLTTLTASLDTTASEIVAYQRDSTVQRKDLAQKTKQFRKLEDASKLAEIKSLLKAYQTFIDLLTTHSKSVNSAFLQAYTSISDVPDPYPLLEAAVDSMLVSEDTLPKLADENQRLQGSVANLTCQLEEAESKLQNERAARKELEDTLETRVKEVELSWTAVLDEKRDNWEAKEMSLEEKLENQERLLNEMRASYEVSQRLGKHGDDRDAQRSGASTAELEMLHSELERTSARLAEIEARNEQMRLELAQAKSTLSSHPEKSLDDDPNFMRMRSENSSLIRKLEAARMEKESTRRDLGARLRSTEREMASLKEERESLKAKIHRCNDYDDIKRELDVLKSIEFSTGDDDEVPDMAEGGADAGETLEKLLLSRNKKLGDELTILRLSHQDLQARLEDIQEELSRTNAELEKSQNLNDKLESDLEKMQAEGANAFPSGASVAGTYVTRAPTRRGKSSPTSSIIIGIDPRIGQGDREPVGGGSGILPMVTAQRDRFKQKNAQLEHELSETHRTMQQLRQEVAALQKDNLNLYEKTRYVSTYNRGGATASSSSAYASNPNPSTVPIGGTGNPGISLDRYRQAYESNISPFAAFRGRESARAYRRMSFPERVVYSFTRMVLASRTSRNLFAAYCVALHVVVFFSLYWLGSADFENASNFGSAAAAAGQGSSLANGGADHGRWREDGFSED
;
A
#
# COMPACT_ATOMS: atom_id res chain seq x y z
N MET A 1 -17.70 -58.41 12.45
CA MET A 1 -18.25 -58.23 11.09
C MET A 1 -17.95 -56.79 10.70
N ALA A 2 -17.12 -56.60 9.67
CA ALA A 2 -16.69 -55.35 9.02
C ALA A 2 -15.98 -54.34 9.95
N ASP A 3 -14.67 -54.45 10.18
CA ASP A 3 -13.52 -54.23 9.29
C ASP A 3 -13.17 -52.75 9.10
N ALA A 4 -11.94 -52.44 9.52
CA ALA A 4 -11.33 -51.13 9.56
C ALA A 4 -10.71 -50.85 8.19
N THR A 5 -11.00 -49.67 7.62
CA THR A 5 -10.31 -49.19 6.43
C THR A 5 -9.77 -47.79 6.69
N GLU A 6 -8.44 -47.72 6.63
CA GLU A 6 -7.62 -46.52 6.62
C GLU A 6 -8.06 -45.56 5.49
N PRO A 7 -7.98 -44.23 5.69
CA PRO A 7 -8.13 -43.30 4.59
C PRO A 7 -6.82 -43.26 3.80
N THR A 8 -6.85 -43.86 2.60
CA THR A 8 -5.81 -43.74 1.60
C THR A 8 -5.67 -42.30 1.13
N ALA A 9 -4.43 -41.80 1.17
CA ALA A 9 -4.02 -40.51 0.64
C ALA A 9 -4.39 -40.39 -0.85
N ALA A 10 -5.24 -39.43 -1.16
CA ALA A 10 -5.50 -39.00 -2.54
C ALA A 10 -4.29 -38.19 -3.05
N PRO A 11 -3.76 -38.48 -4.25
CA PRO A 11 -2.71 -37.67 -4.85
C PRO A 11 -3.29 -36.31 -5.26
N ALA A 12 -2.65 -35.26 -4.79
CA ALA A 12 -2.95 -33.87 -5.13
C ALA A 12 -2.93 -33.69 -6.66
N ALA A 13 -4.08 -33.28 -7.21
CA ALA A 13 -4.17 -32.74 -8.56
C ALA A 13 -3.36 -31.43 -8.61
N PRO A 14 -2.52 -31.20 -9.64
CA PRO A 14 -1.81 -29.95 -9.77
C PRO A 14 -2.83 -28.85 -10.10
N ALA A 15 -2.86 -27.83 -9.24
CA ALA A 15 -3.61 -26.61 -9.46
C ALA A 15 -3.16 -25.97 -10.78
N ALA A 16 -4.09 -25.87 -11.74
CA ALA A 16 -3.93 -25.01 -12.90
C ALA A 16 -4.07 -23.56 -12.44
N SER A 17 -2.96 -22.97 -11.98
CA SER A 17 -2.79 -21.52 -11.92
C SER A 17 -2.57 -21.03 -13.33
N SER A 18 -3.65 -20.59 -13.98
CA SER A 18 -3.57 -19.75 -15.17
C SER A 18 -3.06 -18.37 -14.76
N ASP A 19 -1.75 -18.22 -14.72
CA ASP A 19 -1.08 -16.93 -14.65
C ASP A 19 -1.05 -16.36 -16.09
N PRO A 20 -1.62 -15.17 -16.35
CA PRO A 20 -1.50 -14.54 -17.64
C PRO A 20 -0.19 -13.74 -17.69
N GLY A 21 0.79 -14.20 -18.48
CA GLY A 21 1.75 -13.29 -19.10
C GLY A 21 3.23 -13.39 -18.74
N THR A 22 3.81 -14.57 -18.49
CA THR A 22 5.26 -14.76 -18.63
C THR A 22 5.56 -15.36 -20.00
N ASN A 23 6.04 -14.53 -20.93
CA ASN A 23 6.40 -14.94 -22.29
C ASN A 23 7.42 -16.10 -22.29
N PRO A 24 7.04 -17.34 -22.68
CA PRO A 24 7.98 -18.46 -22.80
C PRO A 24 8.92 -18.33 -24.01
N GLU A 25 8.77 -17.29 -24.82
CA GLU A 25 9.64 -17.02 -25.97
C GLU A 25 10.99 -16.41 -25.59
N GLY A 26 11.10 -15.78 -24.41
CA GLY A 26 12.36 -15.23 -23.90
C GLY A 26 13.35 -16.33 -23.54
N ASP A 27 12.92 -17.27 -22.69
CA ASP A 27 13.74 -18.40 -22.22
C ASP A 27 14.26 -19.27 -23.36
N ASN A 28 13.45 -19.49 -24.40
CA ASN A 28 13.88 -20.24 -25.58
C ASN A 28 14.99 -19.52 -26.37
N LYS A 29 14.99 -18.19 -26.40
CA LYS A 29 16.04 -17.38 -27.06
C LYS A 29 17.34 -17.39 -26.23
N PHE A 30 17.25 -17.34 -24.90
CA PHE A 30 18.43 -17.48 -24.03
C PHE A 30 19.07 -18.86 -24.17
N GLN A 31 18.26 -19.94 -24.12
CA GLN A 31 18.76 -21.30 -24.27
C GLN A 31 19.36 -21.56 -25.66
N HIS A 32 18.75 -21.00 -26.71
CA HIS A 32 19.28 -21.07 -28.07
C HIS A 32 20.60 -20.28 -28.22
N ALA A 33 20.69 -19.08 -27.63
CA ALA A 33 21.91 -18.30 -27.66
C ALA A 33 23.05 -18.97 -26.88
N ILE A 34 22.76 -19.52 -25.70
CA ILE A 34 23.74 -20.25 -24.88
C ILE A 34 24.25 -21.49 -25.64
N SER A 35 23.36 -22.23 -26.30
CA SER A 35 23.79 -23.40 -27.09
C SER A 35 24.61 -23.01 -28.32
N ALA A 36 24.27 -21.91 -29.00
CA ALA A 36 25.07 -21.37 -30.09
C ALA A 36 26.48 -20.94 -29.63
N TRP A 37 26.59 -20.17 -28.55
CA TRP A 37 27.88 -19.76 -27.96
C TRP A 37 28.71 -20.95 -27.46
N ARG A 38 28.05 -21.99 -26.94
CA ARG A 38 28.71 -23.23 -26.53
C ARG A 38 29.26 -24.03 -27.71
N ASN A 39 28.56 -24.02 -28.85
CA ASN A 39 29.00 -24.72 -30.06
C ASN A 39 30.17 -24.02 -30.77
N VAL A 40 30.29 -22.70 -30.66
CA VAL A 40 31.45 -21.95 -31.18
C VAL A 40 32.71 -22.25 -30.40
N ASP A 41 32.58 -22.49 -29.10
CA ASP A 41 33.70 -22.78 -28.19
C ASP A 41 34.91 -21.88 -28.46
N LEU A 42 34.78 -20.62 -28.03
CA LEU A 42 35.79 -19.59 -28.23
C LEU A 42 37.20 -20.04 -27.81
N THR A 43 37.32 -20.97 -26.86
CA THR A 43 38.61 -21.46 -26.39
C THR A 43 39.35 -22.26 -27.47
N THR A 44 38.66 -23.17 -28.15
CA THR A 44 39.24 -23.98 -29.23
C THR A 44 39.39 -23.17 -30.50
N LEU A 45 38.45 -22.26 -30.80
CA LEU A 45 38.56 -21.33 -31.93
C LEU A 45 39.78 -20.41 -31.78
N THR A 46 40.02 -19.84 -30.59
CA THR A 46 41.17 -18.98 -30.32
C THR A 46 42.48 -19.74 -30.48
N ALA A 47 42.58 -20.97 -29.95
CA ALA A 47 43.78 -21.80 -30.13
C ALA A 47 44.06 -22.14 -31.61
N SER A 48 43.01 -22.36 -32.41
CA SER A 48 43.14 -22.57 -33.86
C SER A 48 43.60 -21.30 -34.60
N LEU A 49 43.06 -20.14 -34.22
CA LEU A 49 43.45 -18.84 -34.76
C LEU A 49 44.89 -18.48 -34.40
N ASP A 50 45.33 -18.74 -33.18
CA ASP A 50 46.72 -18.53 -32.75
C ASP A 50 47.69 -19.40 -33.57
N THR A 51 47.30 -20.65 -33.85
CA THR A 51 48.08 -21.54 -34.73
C THR A 51 48.18 -20.95 -36.14
N THR A 52 47.07 -20.55 -36.75
CA THR A 52 47.08 -19.94 -38.10
C THR A 52 47.83 -18.60 -38.14
N ALA A 53 47.76 -17.79 -37.08
CA ALA A 53 48.52 -16.56 -36.95
C ALA A 53 50.03 -16.84 -36.90
N SER A 54 50.45 -17.88 -36.18
CA SER A 54 51.84 -18.32 -36.14
C SER A 54 52.33 -18.81 -37.52
N GLU A 55 51.49 -19.53 -38.27
CA GLU A 55 51.77 -19.98 -39.62
C GLU A 55 51.89 -18.79 -40.59
N ILE A 56 51.01 -17.79 -40.51
CA ILE A 56 51.09 -16.56 -41.32
C ILE A 56 52.43 -15.84 -41.09
N VAL A 57 52.89 -15.73 -39.85
CA VAL A 57 54.17 -15.11 -39.52
C VAL A 57 55.35 -15.92 -40.10
N ALA A 58 55.28 -17.25 -40.03
CA ALA A 58 56.27 -18.13 -40.65
C ALA A 58 56.29 -17.97 -42.18
N TYR A 59 55.13 -17.98 -42.83
CA TYR A 59 55.00 -17.76 -44.28
C TYR A 59 55.46 -16.38 -44.72
N GLN A 60 55.22 -15.34 -43.92
CA GLN A 60 55.71 -14.00 -44.21
C GLN A 60 57.24 -13.95 -44.18
N ARG A 61 57.87 -14.63 -43.21
CA ARG A 61 59.33 -14.78 -43.16
C ARG A 61 59.84 -15.55 -44.38
N ASP A 62 59.26 -16.69 -44.69
CA ASP A 62 59.68 -17.53 -45.81
C ASP A 62 59.51 -16.83 -47.17
N SER A 63 58.41 -16.09 -47.37
CA SER A 63 58.19 -15.29 -48.58
C SER A 63 59.26 -14.21 -48.76
N THR A 64 59.71 -13.57 -47.67
CA THR A 64 60.78 -12.56 -47.77
C THR A 64 62.14 -13.18 -48.09
N VAL A 65 62.44 -14.36 -47.54
CA VAL A 65 63.69 -15.09 -47.82
C VAL A 65 63.69 -15.60 -49.26
N GLN A 66 62.63 -16.29 -49.68
CA GLN A 66 62.53 -16.82 -51.04
C GLN A 66 62.51 -15.73 -52.11
N ARG A 67 61.91 -14.56 -51.83
CA ARG A 67 61.97 -13.40 -52.72
C ARG A 67 63.40 -12.88 -52.89
N LYS A 68 64.19 -12.84 -51.81
CA LYS A 68 65.62 -12.47 -51.87
C LYS A 68 66.44 -13.49 -52.65
N ASP A 69 66.22 -14.78 -52.41
CA ASP A 69 66.89 -15.87 -53.13
C ASP A 69 66.56 -15.87 -54.62
N LEU A 70 65.29 -15.63 -54.97
CA LEU A 70 64.85 -15.52 -56.36
C LEU A 70 65.50 -14.32 -57.04
N ALA A 71 65.54 -13.15 -56.39
CA ALA A 71 66.23 -11.98 -56.92
C ALA A 71 67.73 -12.22 -57.12
N GLN A 72 68.37 -12.97 -56.19
CA GLN A 72 69.77 -13.35 -56.31
C GLN A 72 70.01 -14.34 -57.47
N LYS A 73 69.16 -15.37 -57.62
CA LYS A 73 69.20 -16.30 -58.75
C LYS A 73 68.98 -15.60 -60.09
N THR A 74 68.06 -14.64 -60.17
CA THR A 74 67.85 -13.82 -61.37
C THR A 74 69.06 -12.94 -61.69
N LYS A 75 69.72 -12.39 -60.67
CA LYS A 75 70.95 -11.60 -60.83
C LYS A 75 72.14 -12.46 -61.28
N GLN A 76 72.26 -13.68 -60.76
CA GLN A 76 73.29 -14.65 -61.15
C GLN A 76 73.05 -15.15 -62.59
N PHE A 77 71.81 -15.47 -62.94
CA PHE A 77 71.41 -15.87 -64.28
C PHE A 77 71.77 -14.81 -65.34
N ARG A 78 71.57 -13.53 -65.03
CA ARG A 78 71.95 -12.42 -65.93
C ARG A 78 73.46 -12.35 -66.21
N LYS A 79 74.31 -12.84 -65.30
CA LYS A 79 75.78 -12.79 -65.41
C LYS A 79 76.40 -13.99 -66.15
N LEU A 80 75.63 -15.04 -66.45
CA LEU A 80 76.11 -16.23 -67.15
C LEU A 80 76.40 -15.96 -68.63
N GLU A 81 77.14 -16.86 -69.27
CA GLU A 81 77.38 -16.87 -70.73
C GLU A 81 76.19 -17.51 -71.48
N ASP A 82 75.97 -17.17 -72.75
CA ASP A 82 74.70 -17.46 -73.45
C ASP A 82 74.40 -18.96 -73.61
N ALA A 83 75.42 -19.80 -73.75
CA ALA A 83 75.27 -21.25 -73.76
C ALA A 83 74.82 -21.81 -72.40
N SER A 84 75.30 -21.23 -71.29
CA SER A 84 74.93 -21.61 -69.92
C SER A 84 73.56 -21.07 -69.49
N LYS A 85 73.13 -19.92 -70.03
CA LYS A 85 71.77 -19.38 -69.82
C LYS A 85 70.68 -20.33 -70.33
N LEU A 86 70.89 -20.96 -71.47
CA LEU A 86 69.93 -21.94 -72.02
C LEU A 86 69.74 -23.16 -71.11
N ALA A 87 70.79 -23.57 -70.37
CA ALA A 87 70.71 -24.66 -69.41
C ALA A 87 70.03 -24.23 -68.09
N GLU A 88 70.33 -23.02 -67.59
CA GLU A 88 69.81 -22.55 -66.29
C GLU A 88 68.41 -21.93 -66.33
N ILE A 89 67.88 -21.54 -67.49
CA ILE A 89 66.57 -20.87 -67.60
C ILE A 89 65.43 -21.74 -67.07
N LYS A 90 65.53 -23.07 -67.24
CA LYS A 90 64.56 -24.03 -66.69
C LYS A 90 64.58 -24.06 -65.17
N SER A 91 65.77 -23.96 -64.56
CA SER A 91 65.94 -23.90 -63.11
C SER A 91 65.38 -22.60 -62.53
N LEU A 92 65.64 -21.47 -63.20
CA LEU A 92 65.10 -20.17 -62.80
C LEU A 92 63.57 -20.12 -62.90
N LEU A 93 63.01 -20.58 -64.02
CA LEU A 93 61.56 -20.64 -64.21
C LEU A 93 60.90 -21.52 -63.15
N LYS A 94 61.51 -22.67 -62.82
CA LYS A 94 61.01 -23.57 -61.77
C LYS A 94 61.05 -22.90 -60.40
N ALA A 95 62.07 -22.09 -60.09
CA ALA A 95 62.13 -21.30 -58.86
C ALA A 95 61.04 -20.22 -58.78
N TYR A 96 60.73 -19.53 -59.89
CA TYR A 96 59.60 -18.59 -59.96
C TYR A 96 58.26 -19.31 -59.77
N GLN A 97 58.08 -20.46 -60.42
CA GLN A 97 56.88 -21.29 -60.28
C GLN A 97 56.67 -21.72 -58.81
N THR A 98 57.71 -22.24 -58.15
CA THR A 98 57.64 -22.65 -56.74
C THR A 98 57.28 -21.49 -55.82
N PHE A 99 57.80 -20.28 -56.07
CA PHE A 99 57.45 -19.09 -55.28
C PHE A 99 55.97 -18.67 -55.48
N ILE A 100 55.47 -18.72 -56.72
CA ILE A 100 54.07 -18.42 -57.04
C ILE A 100 53.14 -19.47 -56.41
N ASP A 101 53.50 -20.75 -56.47
CA ASP A 101 52.73 -21.84 -55.87
C ASP A 101 52.66 -21.71 -54.34
N LEU A 102 53.77 -21.36 -53.69
CA LEU A 102 53.81 -21.07 -52.25
C LEU A 102 52.92 -19.89 -51.87
N LEU A 103 52.98 -18.79 -52.63
CA LEU A 103 52.16 -17.60 -52.37
C LEU A 103 50.67 -17.88 -52.58
N THR A 104 50.34 -18.69 -53.59
CA THR A 104 48.96 -19.11 -53.88
C THR A 104 48.42 -20.05 -52.80
N THR A 105 49.24 -20.99 -52.34
CA THR A 105 48.86 -21.95 -51.29
C THR A 105 48.66 -21.25 -49.94
N HIS A 106 49.54 -20.30 -49.60
CA HIS A 106 49.38 -19.44 -48.43
C HIS A 106 48.09 -18.62 -48.48
N SER A 107 47.84 -17.92 -49.61
CA SER A 107 46.60 -17.14 -49.78
C SER A 107 45.35 -17.99 -49.63
N LYS A 108 45.35 -19.23 -50.16
CA LYS A 108 44.24 -20.17 -49.99
C LYS A 108 44.06 -20.61 -48.54
N SER A 109 45.16 -20.93 -47.82
CA SER A 109 45.12 -21.32 -46.41
C SER A 109 44.57 -20.19 -45.53
N VAL A 110 45.06 -18.96 -45.70
CA VAL A 110 44.58 -17.79 -44.94
C VAL A 110 43.12 -17.47 -45.21
N ASN A 111 42.70 -17.50 -46.48
CA ASN A 111 41.30 -17.28 -46.83
C ASN A 111 40.38 -18.38 -46.27
N SER A 112 40.84 -19.64 -46.26
CA SER A 112 40.10 -20.76 -45.65
C SER A 112 39.96 -20.59 -44.14
N ALA A 113 41.06 -20.25 -43.45
CA ALA A 113 41.04 -20.02 -42.00
C ALA A 113 40.16 -18.81 -41.62
N PHE A 114 40.25 -17.73 -42.39
CA PHE A 114 39.41 -16.55 -42.19
C PHE A 114 37.92 -16.87 -42.38
N LEU A 115 37.55 -17.58 -43.44
CA LEU A 115 36.16 -17.96 -43.67
C LEU A 115 35.63 -18.88 -42.58
N GLN A 116 36.43 -19.84 -42.11
CA GLN A 116 36.04 -20.75 -41.03
C GLN A 116 35.81 -20.01 -39.70
N ALA A 117 36.65 -19.03 -39.37
CA ALA A 117 36.47 -18.17 -38.20
C ALA A 117 35.28 -17.22 -38.35
N TYR A 118 35.06 -16.68 -39.55
CA TYR A 118 33.94 -15.80 -39.83
C TYR A 118 32.60 -16.53 -39.74
N THR A 119 32.48 -17.72 -40.35
CA THR A 119 31.24 -18.52 -40.32
C THR A 119 30.87 -18.98 -38.91
N SER A 120 31.87 -19.30 -38.08
CA SER A 120 31.62 -19.72 -36.70
C SER A 120 31.08 -18.56 -35.86
N ILE A 121 31.54 -17.32 -36.09
CA ILE A 121 31.11 -16.15 -35.33
C ILE A 121 29.84 -15.50 -35.92
N SER A 122 29.63 -15.57 -37.23
CA SER A 122 28.49 -14.91 -37.90
C SER A 122 27.14 -15.48 -37.54
N ASP A 123 27.09 -16.76 -37.19
CA ASP A 123 25.84 -17.48 -36.92
C ASP A 123 25.38 -17.32 -35.46
N VAL A 124 26.17 -16.64 -34.62
CA VAL A 124 25.88 -16.49 -33.19
C VAL A 124 25.18 -15.17 -32.91
N PRO A 125 24.10 -15.17 -32.10
CA PRO A 125 23.45 -13.94 -31.65
C PRO A 125 24.38 -13.11 -30.75
N ASP A 126 24.24 -11.77 -30.84
CA ASP A 126 24.96 -10.79 -30.03
C ASP A 126 24.83 -11.09 -28.52
N PRO A 127 25.94 -11.21 -27.75
CA PRO A 127 25.88 -11.53 -26.33
C PRO A 127 25.50 -10.33 -25.46
N TYR A 128 25.63 -9.10 -25.95
CA TYR A 128 25.40 -7.90 -25.13
C TYR A 128 23.96 -7.80 -24.59
N PRO A 129 22.90 -7.93 -25.42
CA PRO A 129 21.51 -7.87 -24.94
C PRO A 129 21.16 -9.02 -23.98
N LEU A 130 21.80 -10.18 -24.14
CA LEU A 130 21.59 -11.34 -23.28
C LEU A 130 22.21 -11.12 -21.89
N LEU A 131 23.38 -10.49 -21.84
CA LEU A 131 24.05 -10.13 -20.59
C LEU A 131 23.32 -9.00 -19.86
N GLU A 132 22.83 -7.99 -20.59
CA GLU A 132 22.01 -6.91 -20.03
C GLU A 132 20.74 -7.47 -19.40
N ALA A 133 19.99 -8.31 -20.13
CA ALA A 133 18.79 -8.94 -19.59
C ALA A 133 19.06 -9.92 -18.42
N ALA A 134 20.22 -10.59 -18.40
CA ALA A 134 20.63 -11.42 -17.28
C ALA A 134 20.98 -10.58 -16.03
N VAL A 135 21.62 -9.43 -16.21
CA VAL A 135 21.90 -8.47 -15.13
C VAL A 135 20.60 -7.87 -14.61
N ASP A 136 19.68 -7.45 -15.49
CA ASP A 136 18.38 -6.93 -15.10
C ASP A 136 17.54 -7.97 -14.37
N SER A 137 17.52 -9.21 -14.85
CA SER A 137 16.87 -10.35 -14.17
C SER A 137 17.46 -10.59 -12.78
N MET A 138 18.79 -10.54 -12.66
CA MET A 138 19.48 -10.70 -11.37
C MET A 138 19.13 -9.55 -10.42
N LEU A 139 19.14 -8.30 -10.88
CA LEU A 139 18.77 -7.13 -10.08
C LEU A 139 17.30 -7.18 -9.63
N VAL A 140 16.38 -7.55 -10.53
CA VAL A 140 14.97 -7.75 -10.18
C VAL A 140 14.83 -8.88 -9.17
N SER A 141 15.57 -9.96 -9.31
CA SER A 141 15.56 -11.05 -8.33
C SER A 141 16.09 -10.59 -6.96
N GLU A 142 17.16 -9.80 -6.93
CA GLU A 142 17.76 -9.26 -5.69
C GLU A 142 16.79 -8.32 -4.95
N ASP A 143 16.00 -7.54 -5.68
CA ASP A 143 15.00 -6.63 -5.11
C ASP A 143 13.70 -7.33 -4.68
N THR A 144 13.30 -8.41 -5.37
CA THR A 144 12.00 -9.08 -5.16
C THR A 144 12.07 -10.21 -4.14
N LEU A 145 13.18 -10.95 -4.09
CA LEU A 145 13.39 -12.07 -3.18
C LEU A 145 13.28 -11.67 -1.68
N PRO A 146 13.88 -10.55 -1.19
CA PRO A 146 13.70 -10.14 0.20
C PRO A 146 12.26 -9.72 0.50
N LYS A 147 11.58 -9.05 -0.44
CA LYS A 147 10.17 -8.65 -0.25
C LYS A 147 9.25 -9.86 -0.15
N LEU A 148 9.47 -10.87 -1.00
CA LEU A 148 8.74 -12.13 -0.94
C LEU A 148 9.05 -12.91 0.33
N ALA A 149 10.31 -12.91 0.80
CA ALA A 149 10.70 -13.55 2.05
C ALA A 149 10.05 -12.88 3.26
N ASP A 150 10.05 -11.54 3.32
CA ASP A 150 9.40 -10.75 4.37
C ASP A 150 7.88 -10.97 4.38
N GLU A 151 7.25 -11.02 3.20
CA GLU A 151 5.83 -11.31 3.10
C GLU A 151 5.51 -12.74 3.53
N ASN A 152 6.31 -13.73 3.13
CA ASN A 152 6.14 -15.11 3.54
C ASN A 152 6.31 -15.24 5.06
N GLN A 153 7.29 -14.57 5.66
CA GLN A 153 7.47 -14.51 7.11
C GLN A 153 6.27 -13.85 7.81
N ARG A 154 5.73 -12.76 7.25
CA ARG A 154 4.53 -12.08 7.77
C ARG A 154 3.29 -12.98 7.68
N LEU A 155 3.13 -13.70 6.57
CA LEU A 155 2.04 -14.65 6.37
C LEU A 155 2.16 -15.83 7.34
N GLN A 156 3.35 -16.41 7.49
CA GLN A 156 3.62 -17.45 8.48
C GLN A 156 3.33 -16.98 9.91
N GLY A 157 3.75 -15.75 10.27
CA GLY A 157 3.43 -15.16 11.58
C GLY A 157 1.93 -14.93 11.79
N SER A 158 1.20 -14.52 10.73
CA SER A 158 -0.25 -14.34 10.78
C SER A 158 -0.97 -15.67 10.93
N VAL A 159 -0.54 -16.71 10.21
CA VAL A 159 -1.06 -18.07 10.34
C VAL A 159 -0.81 -18.59 11.74
N ALA A 160 0.40 -18.47 12.29
CA ALA A 160 0.72 -18.91 13.65
C ALA A 160 -0.15 -18.21 14.71
N ASN A 161 -0.38 -16.90 14.56
CA ASN A 161 -1.27 -16.15 15.45
C ASN A 161 -2.73 -16.60 15.35
N LEU A 162 -3.23 -16.84 14.13
CA LEU A 162 -4.58 -17.35 13.91
C LEU A 162 -4.75 -18.77 14.46
N THR A 163 -3.75 -19.63 14.28
CA THR A 163 -3.72 -20.98 14.86
C THR A 163 -3.76 -20.92 16.38
N CYS A 164 -2.94 -20.05 17.01
CA CYS A 164 -2.97 -19.88 18.46
C CYS A 164 -4.32 -19.35 18.97
N GLN A 165 -4.93 -18.38 18.28
CA GLN A 165 -6.28 -17.89 18.61
C GLN A 165 -7.34 -18.98 18.45
N LEU A 166 -7.22 -19.83 17.45
CA LEU A 166 -8.11 -20.97 17.24
C LEU A 166 -7.98 -21.98 18.39
N GLU A 167 -6.75 -22.37 18.74
CA GLU A 167 -6.48 -23.27 19.87
C GLU A 167 -7.02 -22.71 21.20
N GLU A 168 -6.84 -21.40 21.45
CA GLU A 168 -7.38 -20.74 22.65
C GLU A 168 -8.92 -20.75 22.65
N ALA A 169 -9.55 -20.50 21.49
CA ALA A 169 -11.00 -20.54 21.35
C ALA A 169 -11.56 -21.96 21.51
N GLU A 170 -10.88 -22.97 20.97
CA GLU A 170 -11.23 -24.39 21.12
C GLU A 170 -11.09 -24.84 22.58
N SER A 171 -10.02 -24.43 23.26
CA SER A 171 -9.83 -24.69 24.70
C SER A 171 -10.95 -24.05 25.54
N LYS A 172 -11.31 -22.79 25.26
CA LYS A 172 -12.43 -22.11 25.94
C LYS A 172 -13.76 -22.83 25.69
N LEU A 173 -14.02 -23.25 24.45
CA LEU A 173 -15.23 -24.00 24.10
C LEU A 173 -15.27 -25.35 24.81
N GLN A 174 -14.15 -26.04 24.92
CA GLN A 174 -14.06 -27.32 25.63
C GLN A 174 -14.30 -27.14 27.13
N ASN A 175 -13.75 -26.08 27.74
CA ASN A 175 -14.00 -25.74 29.14
C ASN A 175 -15.47 -25.39 29.39
N GLU A 176 -16.11 -24.60 28.50
CA GLU A 176 -17.54 -24.33 28.60
C GLU A 176 -18.39 -25.61 28.46
N ARG A 177 -18.04 -26.51 27.53
CA ARG A 177 -18.74 -27.79 27.37
C ARG A 177 -18.61 -28.67 28.61
N ALA A 178 -17.42 -28.75 29.20
CA ALA A 178 -17.19 -29.47 30.44
C ALA A 178 -18.01 -28.88 31.59
N ALA A 179 -18.00 -27.55 31.75
CA ALA A 179 -18.77 -26.86 32.78
C ALA A 179 -20.30 -27.03 32.60
N ARG A 180 -20.80 -27.00 31.36
CA ARG A 180 -22.22 -27.27 31.06
C ARG A 180 -22.61 -28.70 31.41
N LYS A 181 -21.76 -29.67 31.09
CA LYS A 181 -22.00 -31.07 31.43
C LYS A 181 -22.00 -31.29 32.94
N GLU A 182 -21.05 -30.70 33.66
CA GLU A 182 -21.02 -30.77 35.13
C GLU A 182 -22.28 -30.14 35.75
N LEU A 183 -22.72 -28.99 35.23
CA LEU A 183 -23.97 -28.37 35.67
C LEU A 183 -25.20 -29.27 35.40
N GLU A 184 -25.26 -29.91 34.23
CA GLU A 184 -26.31 -30.86 33.87
C GLU A 184 -26.30 -32.09 34.81
N ASP A 185 -25.13 -32.69 35.06
CA ASP A 185 -24.97 -33.81 35.98
C ASP A 185 -25.38 -33.42 37.42
N THR A 186 -25.03 -32.22 37.88
CA THR A 186 -25.46 -31.71 39.20
C THR A 186 -26.96 -31.45 39.26
N LEU A 187 -27.58 -31.00 38.18
CA LEU A 187 -29.03 -30.79 38.12
C LEU A 187 -29.77 -32.14 38.07
N GLU A 188 -29.29 -33.10 37.28
CA GLU A 188 -29.86 -34.45 37.21
C GLU A 188 -29.79 -35.15 38.56
N THR A 189 -28.67 -35.05 39.28
CA THR A 189 -28.55 -35.61 40.63
C THR A 189 -29.49 -34.95 41.64
N ARG A 190 -29.69 -33.63 41.57
CA ARG A 190 -30.68 -32.91 42.39
C ARG A 190 -32.12 -33.30 42.06
N VAL A 191 -32.44 -33.44 40.78
CA VAL A 191 -33.76 -33.91 40.33
C VAL A 191 -34.02 -35.31 40.86
N LYS A 192 -33.05 -36.24 40.71
CA LYS A 192 -33.16 -37.60 41.26
C LYS A 192 -33.33 -37.60 42.79
N GLU A 193 -32.58 -36.77 43.51
CA GLU A 193 -32.71 -36.64 44.98
C GLU A 193 -34.12 -36.16 45.37
N VAL A 194 -34.65 -35.15 44.66
CA VAL A 194 -36.00 -34.63 44.88
C VAL A 194 -37.06 -35.68 44.52
N GLU A 195 -36.94 -36.34 43.38
CA GLU A 195 -37.84 -37.43 42.97
C GLU A 195 -37.87 -38.54 44.01
N LEU A 196 -36.71 -38.99 44.51
CA LEU A 196 -36.60 -40.01 45.56
C LEU A 196 -37.28 -39.55 46.87
N SER A 197 -37.09 -38.29 47.25
CA SER A 197 -37.75 -37.74 48.45
C SER A 197 -39.27 -37.68 48.31
N TRP A 198 -39.78 -37.33 47.11
CA TRP A 198 -41.22 -37.30 46.84
C TRP A 198 -41.82 -38.70 46.76
N THR A 199 -41.12 -39.66 46.14
CA THR A 199 -41.57 -41.06 46.14
C THR A 199 -41.64 -41.60 47.56
N ALA A 200 -40.65 -41.32 48.42
CA ALA A 200 -40.69 -41.72 49.82
C ALA A 200 -41.88 -41.11 50.58
N VAL A 201 -42.16 -39.81 50.39
CA VAL A 201 -43.33 -39.15 51.01
C VAL A 201 -44.65 -39.72 50.48
N LEU A 202 -44.74 -40.06 49.19
CA LEU A 202 -45.92 -40.69 48.61
C LEU A 202 -46.12 -42.11 49.15
N ASP A 203 -45.05 -42.87 49.30
CA ASP A 203 -45.08 -44.22 49.89
C ASP A 203 -45.50 -44.15 51.36
N GLU A 204 -44.94 -43.25 52.17
CA GLU A 204 -45.36 -43.06 53.56
C GLU A 204 -46.84 -42.66 53.67
N LYS A 205 -47.33 -41.80 52.76
CA LYS A 205 -48.75 -41.44 52.72
C LYS A 205 -49.62 -42.63 52.32
N ARG A 206 -49.20 -43.41 51.33
CA ARG A 206 -49.89 -44.62 50.88
C ARG A 206 -49.99 -45.62 52.02
N ASP A 207 -48.89 -45.90 52.71
CA ASP A 207 -48.84 -46.83 53.84
C ASP A 207 -49.71 -46.33 55.02
N ASN A 208 -49.76 -45.01 55.27
CA ASN A 208 -50.66 -44.42 56.27
C ASN A 208 -52.14 -44.55 55.89
N TRP A 209 -52.48 -44.37 54.61
CA TRP A 209 -53.85 -44.60 54.13
C TRP A 209 -54.24 -46.07 54.21
N GLU A 210 -53.35 -46.98 53.81
CA GLU A 210 -53.54 -48.43 53.95
C GLU A 210 -53.70 -48.84 55.42
N ALA A 211 -52.89 -48.29 56.33
CA ALA A 211 -53.06 -48.52 57.77
C ALA A 211 -54.39 -47.98 58.32
N LYS A 212 -54.86 -46.82 57.82
CA LYS A 212 -56.18 -46.27 58.19
C LYS A 212 -57.31 -47.14 57.66
N GLU A 213 -57.21 -47.58 56.41
CA GLU A 213 -58.17 -48.49 55.78
C GLU A 213 -58.28 -49.79 56.59
N MET A 214 -57.16 -50.45 56.87
CA MET A 214 -57.09 -51.63 57.74
C MET A 214 -57.73 -51.37 59.13
N SER A 215 -57.46 -50.22 59.76
CA SER A 215 -58.06 -49.89 61.06
C SER A 215 -59.57 -49.64 61.00
N LEU A 216 -60.08 -49.17 59.86
CA LEU A 216 -61.51 -48.97 59.63
C LEU A 216 -62.19 -50.29 59.31
N GLU A 217 -61.54 -51.15 58.52
CA GLU A 217 -61.97 -52.53 58.27
C GLU A 217 -62.05 -53.32 59.58
N GLU A 218 -61.04 -53.26 60.45
CA GLU A 218 -61.07 -53.92 61.77
C GLU A 218 -62.20 -53.38 62.66
N LYS A 219 -62.48 -52.07 62.63
CA LYS A 219 -63.63 -51.50 63.35
C LYS A 219 -64.95 -51.97 62.79
N LEU A 220 -65.06 -52.08 61.47
CA LEU A 220 -66.25 -52.56 60.79
C LEU A 220 -66.49 -54.03 61.12
N GLU A 221 -65.45 -54.88 61.04
CA GLU A 221 -65.51 -56.28 61.46
C GLU A 221 -65.91 -56.42 62.94
N ASN A 222 -65.34 -55.59 63.83
CA ASN A 222 -65.72 -55.56 65.24
C ASN A 222 -67.18 -55.14 65.45
N GLN A 223 -67.68 -54.15 64.72
CA GLN A 223 -69.08 -53.73 64.76
C GLN A 223 -70.01 -54.81 64.19
N GLU A 224 -69.63 -55.48 63.11
CA GLU A 224 -70.36 -56.61 62.55
C GLU A 224 -70.43 -57.77 63.55
N ARG A 225 -69.32 -58.08 64.23
CA ARG A 225 -69.29 -59.07 65.31
C ARG A 225 -70.23 -58.70 66.46
N LEU A 226 -70.22 -57.44 66.90
CA LEU A 226 -71.14 -56.94 67.94
C LEU A 226 -72.61 -56.98 67.50
N LEU A 227 -72.92 -56.63 66.25
CA LEU A 227 -74.27 -56.72 65.71
C LEU A 227 -74.75 -58.18 65.62
N ASN A 228 -73.87 -59.09 65.21
CA ASN A 228 -74.16 -60.52 65.18
C ASN A 228 -74.39 -61.07 66.60
N GLU A 229 -73.57 -60.66 67.58
CA GLU A 229 -73.76 -61.00 68.99
C GLU A 229 -75.07 -60.43 69.55
N MET A 230 -75.40 -59.17 69.25
CA MET A 230 -76.66 -58.54 69.68
C MET A 230 -77.87 -59.24 69.05
N ARG A 231 -77.83 -59.56 67.75
CA ARG A 231 -78.86 -60.34 67.07
C ARG A 231 -79.06 -61.70 67.74
N ALA A 232 -77.97 -62.41 68.05
CA ALA A 232 -78.01 -63.67 68.77
C ALA A 232 -78.60 -63.50 70.19
N SER A 233 -78.19 -62.47 70.94
CA SER A 233 -78.73 -62.19 72.28
C SER A 233 -80.21 -61.81 72.25
N TYR A 234 -80.65 -61.06 71.23
CA TYR A 234 -82.04 -60.66 71.05
C TYR A 234 -82.92 -61.88 70.75
N GLU A 235 -82.42 -62.80 69.91
CA GLU A 235 -83.08 -64.09 69.67
C GLU A 235 -83.21 -64.92 70.96
N VAL A 236 -82.17 -64.95 71.80
CA VAL A 236 -82.21 -65.63 73.11
C VAL A 236 -83.19 -64.95 74.07
N SER A 237 -83.15 -63.62 74.19
CA SER A 237 -84.04 -62.88 75.09
C SER A 237 -85.51 -62.97 74.65
N GLN A 238 -85.78 -63.00 73.35
CA GLN A 238 -87.12 -63.26 72.81
C GLN A 238 -87.60 -64.69 73.12
N ARG A 239 -86.69 -65.66 73.19
CA ARG A 239 -87.00 -67.04 73.63
C ARG A 239 -87.28 -67.11 75.14
N LEU A 240 -86.62 -66.29 75.97
CA LEU A 240 -86.83 -66.28 77.43
C LEU A 240 -88.03 -65.42 77.89
N GLY A 241 -88.33 -64.30 77.23
CA GLY A 241 -89.35 -63.32 77.65
C GLY A 241 -90.82 -63.73 77.51
N LYS A 242 -91.10 -65.02 77.30
CA LYS A 242 -92.48 -65.54 77.09
C LYS A 242 -93.01 -66.39 78.24
N HIS A 243 -92.32 -66.45 79.38
CA HIS A 243 -92.77 -67.23 80.53
C HIS A 243 -92.50 -66.55 81.87
N GLY A 244 -93.58 -66.12 82.53
CA GLY A 244 -93.59 -65.90 83.99
C GLY A 244 -93.71 -64.45 84.44
N ASP A 245 -94.88 -63.84 84.25
CA ASP A 245 -95.28 -62.59 84.92
C ASP A 245 -96.47 -62.93 85.84
N ASP A 246 -96.18 -63.42 87.05
CA ASP A 246 -97.18 -63.57 88.14
C ASP A 246 -96.58 -63.98 89.51
N ARG A 247 -95.25 -63.86 89.71
CA ARG A 247 -94.60 -64.15 91.02
C ARG A 247 -93.85 -62.98 91.66
N ASP A 248 -93.80 -61.82 91.02
CA ASP A 248 -92.93 -60.73 91.48
C ASP A 248 -93.63 -59.66 92.32
N ALA A 249 -94.94 -59.75 92.57
CA ALA A 249 -95.67 -58.78 93.40
C ALA A 249 -95.21 -58.78 94.88
N GLN A 250 -94.61 -59.87 95.38
CA GLN A 250 -94.11 -59.96 96.76
C GLN A 250 -92.58 -59.96 96.87
N ARG A 251 -91.85 -60.19 95.76
CA ARG A 251 -90.46 -59.72 95.60
C ARG A 251 -90.39 -58.22 95.39
N SER A 252 -91.47 -57.58 94.93
CA SER A 252 -91.55 -56.14 94.69
C SER A 252 -91.21 -55.30 95.92
N GLY A 253 -91.48 -55.73 97.16
CA GLY A 253 -91.11 -54.95 98.36
C GLY A 253 -89.60 -54.93 98.65
N ALA A 254 -88.94 -56.09 98.53
CA ALA A 254 -87.49 -56.19 98.66
C ALA A 254 -86.78 -55.65 97.41
N SER A 255 -87.36 -55.88 96.23
CA SER A 255 -86.87 -55.30 94.98
C SER A 255 -87.14 -53.81 94.91
N THR A 256 -88.14 -53.23 95.58
CA THR A 256 -88.35 -51.77 95.61
C THR A 256 -87.36 -51.11 96.55
N ALA A 257 -87.04 -51.73 97.70
CA ALA A 257 -85.96 -51.26 98.55
C ALA A 257 -84.57 -51.44 97.89
N GLU A 258 -84.34 -52.56 97.20
CA GLU A 258 -83.15 -52.76 96.36
C GLU A 258 -83.15 -51.82 95.16
N LEU A 259 -84.29 -51.54 94.53
CA LEU A 259 -84.43 -50.55 93.46
C LEU A 259 -84.24 -49.14 93.98
N GLU A 260 -84.62 -48.82 95.22
CA GLU A 260 -84.41 -47.51 95.84
C GLU A 260 -82.94 -47.35 96.25
N MET A 261 -82.29 -48.42 96.73
CA MET A 261 -80.83 -48.45 96.92
C MET A 261 -80.10 -48.30 95.58
N LEU A 262 -80.47 -49.09 94.57
CA LEU A 262 -79.95 -48.99 93.21
C LEU A 262 -80.31 -47.65 92.58
N HIS A 263 -81.44 -47.03 92.92
CA HIS A 263 -81.81 -45.69 92.46
C HIS A 263 -80.93 -44.65 93.14
N SER A 264 -80.66 -44.77 94.44
CA SER A 264 -79.72 -43.88 95.14
C SER A 264 -78.26 -44.09 94.68
N GLU A 265 -77.91 -45.29 94.26
CA GLU A 265 -76.61 -45.62 93.67
C GLU A 265 -76.55 -45.19 92.19
N LEU A 266 -77.66 -45.27 91.46
CA LEU A 266 -77.85 -44.70 90.13
C LEU A 266 -77.82 -43.18 90.18
N GLU A 267 -78.39 -42.54 91.19
CA GLU A 267 -78.32 -41.09 91.42
C GLU A 267 -76.89 -40.68 91.77
N ARG A 268 -76.18 -41.46 92.60
CA ARG A 268 -74.75 -41.18 92.87
C ARG A 268 -73.86 -41.41 91.66
N THR A 269 -74.08 -42.48 90.91
CA THR A 269 -73.30 -42.79 89.71
C THR A 269 -73.67 -41.88 88.55
N SER A 270 -74.93 -41.46 88.41
CA SER A 270 -75.35 -40.44 87.44
C SER A 270 -74.87 -39.05 87.84
N ALA A 271 -74.83 -38.69 89.12
CA ALA A 271 -74.19 -37.46 89.57
C ALA A 271 -72.68 -37.48 89.28
N ARG A 272 -72.01 -38.61 89.52
CA ARG A 272 -70.60 -38.79 89.17
C ARG A 272 -70.38 -38.81 87.66
N LEU A 273 -71.31 -39.39 86.89
CA LEU A 273 -71.28 -39.40 85.43
C LEU A 273 -71.47 -37.98 84.90
N ALA A 274 -72.44 -37.22 85.43
CA ALA A 274 -72.65 -35.81 85.09
C ALA A 274 -71.45 -34.95 85.47
N GLU A 275 -70.77 -35.23 86.59
CA GLU A 275 -69.52 -34.57 86.98
C GLU A 275 -68.36 -34.95 86.05
N ILE A 276 -68.25 -36.23 85.67
CA ILE A 276 -67.25 -36.70 84.70
C ILE A 276 -67.54 -36.14 83.31
N GLU A 277 -68.80 -36.07 82.89
CA GLU A 277 -69.25 -35.47 81.63
C GLU A 277 -69.02 -33.97 81.63
N ALA A 278 -69.30 -33.26 82.73
CA ALA A 278 -68.95 -31.85 82.89
C ALA A 278 -67.43 -31.64 82.84
N ARG A 279 -66.64 -32.53 83.47
CA ARG A 279 -65.17 -32.52 83.33
C ARG A 279 -64.70 -32.90 81.94
N ASN A 280 -65.41 -33.77 81.22
CA ASN A 280 -65.07 -34.18 79.86
C ASN A 280 -65.44 -33.08 78.88
N GLU A 281 -66.55 -32.39 79.09
CA GLU A 281 -66.96 -31.20 78.36
C GLU A 281 -66.01 -30.05 78.67
N GLN A 282 -65.58 -29.87 79.92
CA GLN A 282 -64.54 -28.93 80.29
C GLN A 282 -63.19 -29.30 79.65
N MET A 283 -62.76 -30.56 79.69
CA MET A 283 -61.56 -31.02 78.98
C MET A 283 -61.69 -30.94 77.48
N ARG A 284 -62.90 -31.06 76.90
CA ARG A 284 -63.17 -30.82 75.47
C ARG A 284 -63.18 -29.35 75.14
N LEU A 285 -63.63 -28.48 76.03
CA LEU A 285 -63.53 -27.03 75.90
C LEU A 285 -62.09 -26.58 76.07
N GLU A 286 -61.35 -27.17 77.01
CA GLU A 286 -59.92 -26.96 77.19
C GLU A 286 -59.12 -27.59 76.05
N LEU A 287 -59.52 -28.73 75.47
CA LEU A 287 -58.95 -29.28 74.24
C LEU A 287 -59.38 -28.49 73.02
N ALA A 288 -60.57 -27.92 72.97
CA ALA A 288 -61.01 -27.04 71.90
C ALA A 288 -60.32 -25.68 72.03
N GLN A 289 -60.02 -25.21 73.24
CA GLN A 289 -59.21 -24.04 73.50
C GLN A 289 -57.73 -24.32 73.24
N ALA A 290 -57.19 -25.47 73.63
CA ALA A 290 -55.83 -25.93 73.35
C ALA A 290 -55.66 -26.23 71.86
N LYS A 291 -56.65 -26.85 71.21
CA LYS A 291 -56.71 -27.05 69.76
C LYS A 291 -57.00 -25.74 69.06
N SER A 292 -57.75 -24.80 69.62
CA SER A 292 -57.89 -23.46 69.06
C SER A 292 -56.61 -22.66 69.24
N THR A 293 -55.81 -22.85 70.29
CA THR A 293 -54.53 -22.16 70.49
C THR A 293 -53.39 -22.82 69.71
N LEU A 294 -53.49 -24.14 69.47
CA LEU A 294 -52.62 -24.91 68.59
C LEU A 294 -53.01 -24.76 67.11
N SER A 295 -54.30 -24.57 66.80
CA SER A 295 -54.84 -24.24 65.46
C SER A 295 -54.93 -22.73 65.23
N SER A 296 -54.72 -21.91 66.27
CA SER A 296 -54.45 -20.46 66.21
C SER A 296 -52.98 -20.15 66.48
N HIS A 297 -52.10 -21.13 66.33
CA HIS A 297 -51.15 -20.92 65.26
C HIS A 297 -51.94 -21.14 63.98
N PRO A 298 -52.50 -20.09 63.34
CA PRO A 298 -52.31 -20.12 61.92
C PRO A 298 -50.78 -20.30 61.81
N GLU A 299 -50.30 -21.27 61.06
CA GLU A 299 -49.29 -20.82 60.11
C GLU A 299 -49.95 -19.60 59.51
N LYS A 300 -49.58 -18.39 59.96
CA LYS A 300 -49.95 -17.16 59.27
C LYS A 300 -49.67 -17.56 57.84
N SER A 301 -50.73 -17.72 57.04
CA SER A 301 -50.55 -18.10 55.65
C SER A 301 -49.46 -17.15 55.20
N LEU A 302 -48.34 -17.64 54.67
CA LEU A 302 -47.25 -16.72 54.32
C LEU A 302 -47.81 -15.58 53.46
N ASP A 303 -48.86 -15.87 52.69
CA ASP A 303 -49.76 -14.95 51.99
C ASP A 303 -50.39 -13.80 52.82
N ASP A 304 -50.69 -13.94 54.11
CA ASP A 304 -51.29 -12.91 54.99
C ASP A 304 -50.26 -12.15 55.86
N ASP A 305 -48.97 -12.51 55.84
CA ASP A 305 -47.95 -11.75 56.58
C ASP A 305 -47.71 -10.39 55.87
N PRO A 306 -47.83 -9.23 56.57
CA PRO A 306 -47.70 -7.91 55.95
C PRO A 306 -46.35 -7.69 55.27
N ASN A 307 -45.28 -8.34 55.75
CA ASN A 307 -43.97 -8.29 55.10
C ASN A 307 -43.92 -9.08 53.79
N PHE A 308 -44.61 -10.23 53.73
CA PHE A 308 -44.69 -11.05 52.53
C PHE A 308 -45.57 -10.39 51.46
N MET A 309 -46.71 -9.78 51.83
CA MET A 309 -47.52 -8.99 50.89
C MET A 309 -46.77 -7.77 50.35
N ARG A 310 -46.00 -7.09 51.22
CA ARG A 310 -45.09 -6.03 50.78
C ARG A 310 -44.06 -6.57 49.80
N MET A 311 -43.40 -7.68 50.10
CA MET A 311 -42.42 -8.33 49.23
C MET A 311 -43.03 -8.80 47.90
N ARG A 312 -44.25 -9.33 47.87
CA ARG A 312 -44.98 -9.65 46.63
C ARG A 312 -45.31 -8.41 45.82
N SER A 313 -45.74 -7.32 46.47
CA SER A 313 -46.01 -6.06 45.78
C SER A 313 -44.73 -5.43 45.21
N GLU A 314 -43.62 -5.49 45.97
CA GLU A 314 -42.29 -5.05 45.54
C GLU A 314 -41.77 -5.91 44.40
N ASN A 315 -41.87 -7.24 44.48
CA ASN A 315 -41.53 -8.15 43.38
C ASN A 315 -42.39 -7.88 42.14
N SER A 316 -43.70 -7.67 42.29
CA SER A 316 -44.57 -7.31 41.15
C SER A 316 -44.19 -5.97 40.53
N SER A 317 -43.75 -5.00 41.34
CA SER A 317 -43.24 -3.71 40.88
C SER A 317 -41.90 -3.86 40.16
N LEU A 318 -41.00 -4.68 40.71
CA LEU A 318 -39.70 -4.99 40.11
C LEU A 318 -39.85 -5.74 38.79
N ILE A 319 -40.78 -6.70 38.69
CA ILE A 319 -41.11 -7.41 37.45
C ILE A 319 -41.63 -6.41 36.41
N ARG A 320 -42.57 -5.52 36.76
CA ARG A 320 -43.05 -4.48 35.83
C ARG A 320 -41.94 -3.52 35.39
N LYS A 321 -41.06 -3.10 36.31
CA LYS A 321 -39.90 -2.26 35.98
C LYS A 321 -38.93 -2.99 35.05
N LEU A 322 -38.71 -4.28 35.28
CA LEU A 322 -37.84 -5.12 34.47
C LEU A 322 -38.44 -5.37 33.08
N GLU A 323 -39.75 -5.60 32.98
CA GLU A 323 -40.47 -5.68 31.71
C GLU A 323 -40.44 -4.35 30.95
N ALA A 324 -40.66 -3.22 31.62
CA ALA A 324 -40.55 -1.89 31.02
C ALA A 324 -39.14 -1.63 30.50
N ALA A 325 -38.11 -1.93 31.29
CA ALA A 325 -36.71 -1.79 30.88
C ALA A 325 -36.35 -2.73 29.72
N ARG A 326 -36.90 -3.95 29.68
CA ARG A 326 -36.74 -4.87 28.53
C ARG A 326 -37.40 -4.30 27.28
N MET A 327 -38.60 -3.75 27.38
CA MET A 327 -39.31 -3.13 26.26
C MET A 327 -38.58 -1.88 25.75
N GLU A 328 -38.04 -1.05 26.65
CA GLU A 328 -37.23 0.12 26.29
C GLU A 328 -35.93 -0.30 25.59
N LYS A 329 -35.21 -1.29 26.12
CA LYS A 329 -34.02 -1.86 25.48
C LYS A 329 -34.33 -2.42 24.09
N GLU A 330 -35.46 -3.11 23.95
CA GLU A 330 -35.88 -3.69 22.69
C GLU A 330 -36.32 -2.59 21.69
N SER A 331 -36.96 -1.52 22.14
CA SER A 331 -37.29 -0.35 21.31
C SER A 331 -36.05 0.37 20.80
N THR A 332 -35.09 0.67 21.69
CA THR A 332 -33.81 1.29 21.33
C THR A 332 -32.99 0.40 20.41
N ARG A 333 -33.01 -0.92 20.60
CA ARG A 333 -32.40 -1.88 19.67
C ARG A 333 -33.03 -1.81 18.27
N ARG A 334 -34.36 -1.70 18.18
CA ARG A 334 -35.05 -1.54 16.89
C ARG A 334 -34.73 -0.21 16.23
N ASP A 335 -34.71 0.88 16.99
CA ASP A 335 -34.37 2.22 16.49
C ASP A 335 -32.93 2.28 15.99
N LEU A 336 -31.97 1.71 16.74
CA LEU A 336 -30.58 1.58 16.31
C LEU A 336 -30.46 0.71 15.07
N GLY A 337 -31.20 -0.40 14.99
CA GLY A 337 -31.25 -1.25 13.79
C GLY A 337 -31.85 -0.54 12.58
N ALA A 338 -32.85 0.32 12.77
CA ALA A 338 -33.43 1.13 11.71
C ALA A 338 -32.45 2.21 11.23
N ARG A 339 -31.77 2.89 12.16
CA ARG A 339 -30.72 3.87 11.84
C ARG A 339 -29.55 3.22 11.11
N LEU A 340 -29.10 2.05 11.55
CA LEU A 340 -28.05 1.28 10.89
C LEU A 340 -28.42 0.99 9.44
N ARG A 341 -29.63 0.46 9.19
CA ARG A 341 -30.11 0.20 7.82
C ARG A 341 -30.26 1.48 6.99
N SER A 342 -30.59 2.63 7.59
CA SER A 342 -30.61 3.91 6.86
C SER A 342 -29.20 4.32 6.45
N THR A 343 -28.25 4.28 7.39
CA THR A 343 -26.84 4.63 7.13
C THR A 343 -26.19 3.68 6.14
N GLU A 344 -26.53 2.39 6.16
CA GLU A 344 -26.05 1.41 5.17
C GLU A 344 -26.56 1.73 3.77
N ARG A 345 -27.82 2.17 3.63
CA ARG A 345 -28.36 2.61 2.33
C ARG A 345 -27.72 3.89 1.84
N GLU A 346 -27.50 4.86 2.72
CA GLU A 346 -26.79 6.12 2.38
C GLU A 346 -25.33 5.85 2.00
N MET A 347 -24.65 4.93 2.70
CA MET A 347 -23.31 4.49 2.33
C MET A 347 -23.28 3.81 0.96
N ALA A 348 -24.30 3.01 0.63
CA ALA A 348 -24.43 2.39 -0.68
C ALA A 348 -24.65 3.42 -1.79
N SER A 349 -25.55 4.41 -1.58
CA SER A 349 -25.78 5.48 -2.56
C SER A 349 -24.56 6.37 -2.74
N LEU A 350 -23.87 6.75 -1.66
CA LEU A 350 -22.62 7.53 -1.74
C LEU A 350 -21.51 6.74 -2.45
N LYS A 351 -21.46 5.41 -2.27
CA LYS A 351 -20.49 4.57 -2.99
C LYS A 351 -20.80 4.52 -4.48
N GLU A 352 -22.07 4.42 -4.87
CA GLU A 352 -22.51 4.48 -6.26
C GLU A 352 -22.21 5.86 -6.88
N GLU A 353 -22.50 6.95 -6.17
CA GLU A 353 -22.16 8.31 -6.59
C GLU A 353 -20.65 8.48 -6.76
N ARG A 354 -19.84 7.99 -5.81
CA ARG A 354 -18.38 8.02 -5.90
C ARG A 354 -17.89 7.26 -7.13
N GLU A 355 -18.44 6.09 -7.40
CA GLU A 355 -18.07 5.30 -8.59
C GLU A 355 -18.50 6.00 -9.88
N SER A 356 -19.68 6.63 -9.89
CA SER A 356 -20.15 7.44 -11.02
C SER A 356 -19.26 8.66 -11.29
N LEU A 357 -18.80 9.34 -10.23
CA LEU A 357 -17.88 10.47 -10.30
C LEU A 357 -16.50 10.01 -10.76
N LYS A 358 -16.01 8.88 -10.25
CA LYS A 358 -14.76 8.27 -10.71
C LYS A 358 -14.83 7.90 -12.19
N ALA A 359 -15.93 7.34 -12.65
CA ALA A 359 -16.14 7.05 -14.07
C ALA A 359 -16.25 8.33 -14.93
N LYS A 360 -16.81 9.43 -14.40
CA LYS A 360 -16.80 10.74 -15.07
C LYS A 360 -15.38 11.31 -15.16
N ILE A 361 -14.62 11.29 -14.06
CA ILE A 361 -13.21 11.73 -14.03
C ILE A 361 -12.39 10.91 -15.03
N HIS A 362 -12.57 9.59 -15.06
CA HIS A 362 -11.86 8.73 -15.99
C HIS A 362 -12.20 9.05 -17.46
N ARG A 363 -13.48 9.33 -17.77
CA ARG A 363 -13.88 9.82 -19.10
C ARG A 363 -13.29 11.19 -19.47
N CYS A 364 -12.94 12.00 -18.49
CA CYS A 364 -12.31 13.31 -18.69
C CYS A 364 -10.78 13.26 -18.59
N ASN A 365 -10.17 12.08 -18.44
CA ASN A 365 -8.72 11.94 -18.30
C ASN A 365 -7.98 12.41 -19.56
N ASP A 366 -8.62 12.28 -20.72
CA ASP A 366 -8.05 12.67 -22.02
C ASP A 366 -8.13 14.18 -22.27
N TYR A 367 -8.68 14.97 -21.33
CA TYR A 367 -8.81 16.42 -21.47
C TYR A 367 -7.44 17.12 -21.61
N ASP A 368 -6.44 16.69 -20.85
CA ASP A 368 -5.10 17.29 -20.93
C ASP A 368 -4.39 16.93 -22.24
N ASP A 369 -4.66 15.76 -22.79
CA ASP A 369 -4.14 15.33 -24.10
C ASP A 369 -4.80 16.14 -25.22
N ILE A 370 -6.14 16.25 -25.20
CA ILE A 370 -6.91 17.09 -26.15
C ILE A 370 -6.48 18.56 -26.04
N LYS A 371 -6.22 19.06 -24.83
CA LYS A 371 -5.74 20.43 -24.61
C LYS A 371 -4.34 20.61 -25.19
N ARG A 372 -3.43 19.66 -24.99
CA ARG A 372 -2.09 19.69 -25.60
C ARG A 372 -2.16 19.61 -27.11
N GLU A 373 -3.00 18.74 -27.67
CA GLU A 373 -3.22 18.66 -29.12
C GLU A 373 -3.81 19.97 -29.67
N LEU A 374 -4.75 20.59 -28.97
CA LEU A 374 -5.33 21.88 -29.35
C LEU A 374 -4.32 23.02 -29.27
N ASP A 375 -3.49 23.05 -28.22
CA ASP A 375 -2.43 24.05 -28.06
C ASP A 375 -1.34 23.86 -29.13
N VAL A 376 -1.01 22.61 -29.49
CA VAL A 376 -0.12 22.28 -30.61
C VAL A 376 -0.73 22.72 -31.93
N LEU A 377 -2.00 22.41 -32.20
CA LEU A 377 -2.71 22.85 -33.40
C LEU A 377 -2.78 24.38 -33.50
N LYS A 378 -3.09 25.06 -32.38
CA LYS A 378 -3.07 26.51 -32.27
C LYS A 378 -1.66 27.05 -32.55
N SER A 379 -0.62 26.45 -31.97
CA SER A 379 0.76 26.86 -32.25
C SER A 379 1.16 26.61 -33.70
N ILE A 380 0.74 25.52 -34.33
CA ILE A 380 1.09 25.22 -35.74
C ILE A 380 0.32 26.15 -36.69
N GLU A 381 -0.97 26.37 -36.45
CA GLU A 381 -1.82 27.22 -37.29
C GLU A 381 -1.43 28.69 -37.21
N PHE A 382 -0.87 29.11 -36.08
CA PHE A 382 -0.57 30.52 -35.84
C PHE A 382 0.93 30.89 -35.73
N SER A 383 1.83 29.94 -35.46
CA SER A 383 3.29 30.15 -35.42
C SER A 383 3.99 29.87 -36.75
N THR A 384 3.29 29.40 -37.78
CA THR A 384 3.84 29.14 -39.13
C THR A 384 4.33 30.38 -39.88
N GLY A 385 4.43 31.54 -39.22
CA GLY A 385 5.01 32.75 -39.80
C GLY A 385 5.83 33.62 -38.85
N ASP A 386 6.17 33.19 -37.64
CA ASP A 386 6.94 34.00 -36.68
C ASP A 386 8.00 33.15 -35.96
N ASP A 387 9.18 33.05 -36.59
CA ASP A 387 10.33 32.28 -36.08
C ASP A 387 11.29 33.14 -35.24
N ASP A 388 10.83 34.26 -34.64
CA ASP A 388 11.75 35.20 -33.97
C ASP A 388 11.39 35.69 -32.56
N GLU A 389 10.25 35.36 -31.96
CA GLU A 389 10.05 35.66 -30.54
C GLU A 389 9.29 34.53 -29.84
N VAL A 390 10.00 33.76 -29.02
CA VAL A 390 9.43 32.82 -28.05
C VAL A 390 9.31 33.55 -26.72
N PRO A 391 8.11 34.01 -26.27
CA PRO A 391 7.94 34.47 -24.91
C PRO A 391 7.63 33.26 -24.03
N ASP A 392 8.38 33.17 -22.94
CA ASP A 392 8.30 32.18 -21.87
C ASP A 392 6.84 31.96 -21.40
N MET A 393 6.33 30.74 -21.59
CA MET A 393 4.97 30.34 -21.21
C MET A 393 4.93 29.99 -19.71
N ALA A 394 4.73 31.00 -18.87
CA ALA A 394 4.40 30.84 -17.46
C ALA A 394 2.88 30.85 -17.23
N GLU A 395 2.43 29.94 -16.36
CA GLU A 395 1.06 29.57 -16.03
C GLU A 395 0.11 30.73 -15.68
N GLY A 396 -1.09 30.74 -16.29
CA GLY A 396 -2.20 31.59 -15.86
C GLY A 396 -3.42 31.52 -16.79
N GLY A 397 -4.45 30.78 -16.39
CA GLY A 397 -5.66 30.46 -17.18
C GLY A 397 -6.62 31.60 -17.54
N ALA A 398 -6.15 32.84 -17.67
CA ALA A 398 -6.95 33.97 -18.16
C ALA A 398 -6.35 34.63 -19.43
N ASP A 399 -5.09 34.34 -19.77
CA ASP A 399 -4.34 35.06 -20.82
C ASP A 399 -4.30 34.32 -22.18
N ALA A 400 -4.89 33.12 -22.25
CA ALA A 400 -4.99 32.32 -23.47
C ALA A 400 -5.89 32.97 -24.56
N GLY A 401 -6.81 33.84 -24.12
CA GLY A 401 -7.69 34.63 -24.98
C GLY A 401 -6.97 35.84 -25.60
N GLU A 402 -6.24 36.60 -24.79
CA GLU A 402 -5.46 37.76 -25.27
C GLU A 402 -4.30 37.34 -26.17
N THR A 403 -3.68 36.18 -25.91
CA THR A 403 -2.68 35.58 -26.82
C THR A 403 -3.28 35.14 -28.15
N LEU A 404 -4.49 34.54 -28.18
CA LEU A 404 -5.16 34.20 -29.44
C LEU A 404 -5.56 35.47 -30.22
N GLU A 405 -6.10 36.47 -29.55
CA GLU A 405 -6.48 37.74 -30.16
C GLU A 405 -5.28 38.47 -30.74
N LYS A 406 -4.16 38.53 -30.00
CA LYS A 406 -2.90 39.13 -30.45
C LYS A 406 -2.30 38.39 -31.64
N LEU A 407 -2.41 37.07 -31.67
CA LEU A 407 -1.88 36.23 -32.74
C LEU A 407 -2.77 36.25 -34.00
N LEU A 408 -4.09 36.38 -33.82
CA LEU A 408 -5.03 36.67 -34.91
C LEU A 408 -4.80 38.07 -35.50
N LEU A 409 -4.54 39.08 -34.66
CA LEU A 409 -4.20 40.43 -35.11
C LEU A 409 -2.87 40.47 -35.87
N SER A 410 -1.84 39.76 -35.41
CA SER A 410 -0.55 39.68 -36.11
C SER A 410 -0.69 38.97 -37.46
N ARG A 411 -1.46 37.88 -37.53
CA ARG A 411 -1.75 37.20 -38.80
C ARG A 411 -2.58 38.07 -39.74
N ASN A 412 -3.57 38.80 -39.25
CA ASN A 412 -4.36 39.73 -40.06
C ASN A 412 -3.49 40.85 -40.64
N LYS A 413 -2.57 41.39 -39.84
CA LYS A 413 -1.59 42.38 -40.30
C LYS A 413 -0.64 41.81 -41.37
N LYS A 414 -0.08 40.60 -41.15
CA LYS A 414 0.78 39.91 -42.13
C LYS A 414 0.05 39.60 -43.43
N LEU A 415 -1.18 39.11 -43.36
CA LEU A 415 -2.03 38.90 -44.55
C LEU A 415 -2.32 40.21 -45.27
N GLY A 416 -2.51 41.31 -44.52
CA GLY A 416 -2.61 42.65 -45.09
C GLY A 416 -1.35 43.05 -45.86
N ASP A 417 -0.17 42.87 -45.25
CA ASP A 417 1.12 43.20 -45.85
C ASP A 417 1.39 42.34 -47.10
N GLU A 418 1.20 41.01 -47.03
CA GLU A 418 1.31 40.09 -48.18
C GLU A 418 0.37 40.50 -49.32
N LEU A 419 -0.86 40.87 -49.00
CA LEU A 419 -1.85 41.30 -49.98
C LEU A 419 -1.48 42.66 -50.61
N THR A 420 -0.82 43.56 -49.88
CA THR A 420 -0.25 44.78 -50.48
C THR A 420 0.92 44.49 -51.40
N ILE A 421 1.82 43.58 -51.03
CA ILE A 421 2.96 43.17 -51.86
C ILE A 421 2.48 42.49 -53.15
N LEU A 422 1.51 41.57 -53.03
CA LEU A 422 0.90 40.92 -54.19
C LEU A 422 0.17 41.90 -55.11
N ARG A 423 -0.48 42.92 -54.54
CA ARG A 423 -1.08 43.99 -55.35
C ARG A 423 -0.03 44.81 -56.09
N LEU A 424 1.08 45.17 -55.43
CA LEU A 424 2.17 45.92 -56.06
C LEU A 424 2.88 45.09 -57.13
N SER A 425 3.14 43.80 -56.88
CA SER A 425 3.77 42.92 -57.87
C SER A 425 2.84 42.65 -59.06
N HIS A 426 1.54 42.53 -58.82
CA HIS A 426 0.55 42.43 -59.89
C HIS A 426 0.53 43.69 -60.75
N GLN A 427 0.57 44.88 -60.14
CA GLN A 427 0.67 46.15 -60.87
C GLN A 427 1.98 46.26 -61.66
N ASP A 428 3.13 45.85 -61.09
CA ASP A 428 4.42 45.84 -61.80
C ASP A 428 4.43 44.86 -62.99
N LEU A 429 3.88 43.65 -62.79
CA LEU A 429 3.71 42.67 -63.88
C LEU A 429 2.76 43.18 -64.96
N GLN A 430 1.68 43.86 -64.58
CA GLN A 430 0.75 44.46 -65.53
C GLN A 430 1.41 45.59 -66.32
N ALA A 431 2.17 46.48 -65.66
CA ALA A 431 2.93 47.53 -66.33
C ALA A 431 3.96 46.95 -67.32
N ARG A 432 4.69 45.90 -66.92
CA ARG A 432 5.62 45.21 -67.84
C ARG A 432 4.92 44.55 -69.03
N LEU A 433 3.70 44.01 -68.83
CA LEU A 433 2.91 43.46 -69.93
C LEU A 433 2.45 44.56 -70.89
N GLU A 434 2.01 45.71 -70.35
CA GLU A 434 1.64 46.88 -71.16
C GLU A 434 2.84 47.40 -71.96
N ASP A 435 4.03 47.52 -71.34
CA ASP A 435 5.27 47.92 -72.02
C ASP A 435 5.66 46.94 -73.14
N ILE A 436 5.65 45.64 -72.88
CA ILE A 436 5.96 44.61 -73.90
C ILE A 436 4.93 44.65 -75.03
N GLN A 437 3.65 44.89 -74.71
CA GLN A 437 2.60 45.00 -75.72
C GLN A 437 2.78 46.27 -76.57
N GLU A 438 3.20 47.38 -75.98
CA GLU A 438 3.57 48.60 -76.71
C GLU A 438 4.78 48.35 -77.61
N GLU A 439 5.85 47.73 -77.11
CA GLU A 439 7.02 47.35 -77.90
C GLU A 439 6.67 46.41 -79.06
N LEU A 440 5.80 45.42 -78.81
CA LEU A 440 5.31 44.52 -79.86
C LEU A 440 4.51 45.28 -80.91
N SER A 441 3.65 46.22 -80.49
CA SER A 441 2.88 47.05 -81.42
C SER A 441 3.79 47.96 -82.26
N ARG A 442 4.84 48.53 -81.64
CA ARG A 442 5.83 49.37 -82.31
C ARG A 442 6.66 48.60 -83.30
N THR A 443 7.19 47.44 -82.90
CA THR A 443 7.97 46.56 -83.77
C THR A 443 7.12 46.01 -84.91
N ASN A 444 5.85 45.67 -84.67
CA ASN A 444 4.93 45.27 -85.73
C ASN A 444 4.65 46.43 -86.70
N ALA A 445 4.47 47.66 -86.21
CA ALA A 445 4.32 48.84 -87.07
C ALA A 445 5.60 49.16 -87.88
N GLU A 446 6.79 48.96 -87.29
CA GLU A 446 8.08 49.08 -88.01
C GLU A 446 8.23 47.96 -89.05
N LEU A 447 7.83 46.73 -88.74
CA LEU A 447 7.80 45.61 -89.67
C LEU A 447 6.87 45.89 -90.84
N GLU A 448 5.64 46.33 -90.59
CA GLU A 448 4.66 46.69 -91.61
C GLU A 448 5.18 47.85 -92.50
N LYS A 449 5.83 48.85 -91.91
CA LYS A 449 6.51 49.92 -92.69
C LYS A 449 7.62 49.35 -93.57
N SER A 450 8.42 48.42 -93.05
CA SER A 450 9.50 47.79 -93.81
C SER A 450 8.99 46.89 -94.93
N GLN A 451 7.91 46.14 -94.70
CA GLN A 451 7.22 45.33 -95.72
C GLN A 451 6.65 46.23 -96.81
N ASN A 452 5.91 47.28 -96.44
CA ASN A 452 5.40 48.25 -97.41
C ASN A 452 6.51 48.95 -98.21
N LEU A 453 7.68 49.20 -97.59
CA LEU A 453 8.82 49.78 -98.28
C LEU A 453 9.49 48.76 -99.21
N ASN A 454 9.61 47.51 -98.80
CA ASN A 454 10.08 46.41 -99.65
C ASN A 454 9.12 46.18 -100.82
N ASP A 455 7.81 46.11 -100.61
CA ASP A 455 6.81 45.96 -101.67
C ASP A 455 6.90 47.12 -102.68
N LYS A 456 7.15 48.35 -102.21
CA LYS A 456 7.42 49.50 -103.07
C LYS A 456 8.72 49.35 -103.84
N LEU A 457 9.80 48.93 -103.19
CA LEU A 457 11.09 48.68 -103.86
C LEU A 457 10.98 47.54 -104.86
N GLU A 458 10.25 46.47 -104.56
CA GLU A 458 9.98 45.36 -105.47
C GLU A 458 9.13 45.81 -106.65
N SER A 459 8.05 46.59 -106.41
CA SER A 459 7.24 47.17 -107.48
C SER A 459 8.04 48.13 -108.36
N ASP A 460 8.93 48.93 -107.75
CA ASP A 460 9.77 49.88 -108.47
C ASP A 460 10.90 49.16 -109.21
N LEU A 461 11.48 48.09 -108.65
CA LEU A 461 12.42 47.20 -109.35
C LEU A 461 11.74 46.44 -110.47
N GLU A 462 10.51 45.98 -110.30
CA GLU A 462 9.72 45.35 -111.37
C GLU A 462 9.46 46.35 -112.48
N LYS A 463 9.10 47.60 -112.17
CA LYS A 463 9.01 48.69 -113.15
C LYS A 463 10.37 48.98 -113.79
N MET A 464 11.45 49.06 -113.02
CA MET A 464 12.80 49.30 -113.54
C MET A 464 13.33 48.14 -114.38
N GLN A 465 12.93 46.90 -114.08
CA GLN A 465 13.27 45.71 -114.85
C GLN A 465 12.37 45.61 -116.07
N ALA A 466 11.11 46.02 -116.01
CA ALA A 466 10.24 46.15 -117.18
C ALA A 466 10.72 47.28 -118.10
N GLU A 467 11.09 48.44 -117.56
CA GLU A 467 11.68 49.57 -118.28
C GLU A 467 13.10 49.23 -118.76
N GLY A 468 13.92 48.54 -117.96
CA GLY A 468 15.27 48.11 -118.30
C GLY A 468 15.31 46.96 -119.31
N ALA A 469 14.36 46.03 -119.25
CA ALA A 469 14.15 44.99 -120.27
C ALA A 469 13.60 45.59 -121.58
N ASN A 470 12.90 46.73 -121.51
CA ASN A 470 12.44 47.46 -122.69
C ASN A 470 13.44 48.51 -123.21
N ALA A 471 14.44 48.92 -122.41
CA ALA A 471 15.43 49.94 -122.78
C ALA A 471 16.73 49.38 -123.38
N PHE A 472 17.05 48.08 -123.22
CA PHE A 472 18.15 47.43 -123.94
C PHE A 472 17.89 45.94 -124.23
N PRO A 473 17.52 45.56 -125.46
CA PRO A 473 17.42 44.17 -125.88
C PRO A 473 18.79 43.67 -126.36
N SER A 474 19.21 42.49 -125.91
CA SER A 474 20.45 41.77 -126.25
C SER A 474 21.74 42.21 -125.54
N GLY A 475 22.29 41.30 -124.74
CA GLY A 475 23.64 41.41 -124.20
C GLY A 475 23.96 40.23 -123.30
N ALA A 476 24.77 39.31 -123.82
CA ALA A 476 25.14 38.05 -123.20
C ALA A 476 25.84 38.19 -121.84
N SER A 477 25.70 37.12 -121.05
CA SER A 477 26.63 36.57 -120.06
C SER A 477 27.91 37.35 -119.78
N VAL A 478 28.09 37.81 -118.53
CA VAL A 478 29.41 38.01 -117.94
C VAL A 478 29.40 37.46 -116.51
N ALA A 479 30.18 36.40 -116.34
CA ALA A 479 30.64 35.91 -115.06
C ALA A 479 31.46 36.98 -114.33
N GLY A 480 31.24 37.12 -113.03
CA GLY A 480 32.02 37.96 -112.14
C GLY A 480 32.20 37.27 -110.79
N THR A 481 33.01 36.22 -110.77
CA THR A 481 33.71 35.75 -109.57
C THR A 481 34.75 36.81 -109.17
N TYR A 482 34.76 37.27 -107.91
CA TYR A 482 35.86 37.02 -106.97
C TYR A 482 35.74 37.86 -105.66
N VAL A 483 35.52 37.13 -104.56
CA VAL A 483 36.37 37.01 -103.36
C VAL A 483 36.71 38.26 -102.51
N THR A 484 36.51 38.04 -101.20
CA THR A 484 37.31 38.49 -100.04
C THR A 484 37.23 39.96 -99.63
N ARG A 485 36.93 40.17 -98.34
CA ARG A 485 37.95 40.36 -97.29
C ARG A 485 37.30 41.01 -96.07
N ALA A 486 37.17 40.26 -94.96
CA ALA A 486 36.99 40.85 -93.64
C ALA A 486 38.30 40.66 -92.85
N PRO A 487 39.11 41.71 -92.65
CA PRO A 487 40.19 41.75 -91.66
C PRO A 487 39.66 42.39 -90.36
N THR A 488 39.63 41.68 -89.24
CA THR A 488 40.66 41.64 -88.16
C THR A 488 41.00 43.00 -87.52
N ARG A 489 40.65 43.19 -86.24
CA ARG A 489 41.55 43.24 -85.05
C ARG A 489 41.17 44.30 -83.97
N ARG A 490 41.12 43.77 -82.74
CA ARG A 490 41.71 44.24 -81.46
C ARG A 490 41.00 45.29 -80.58
N GLY A 491 40.91 44.88 -79.30
CA GLY A 491 40.92 45.72 -78.08
C GLY A 491 40.04 45.11 -76.98
N LYS A 492 40.44 44.05 -76.25
CA LYS A 492 41.08 44.13 -74.92
C LYS A 492 40.80 45.41 -74.12
N SER A 493 39.94 45.32 -73.10
CA SER A 493 40.16 45.84 -71.74
C SER A 493 38.89 45.73 -70.88
N SER A 494 38.89 44.89 -69.85
CA SER A 494 38.48 45.35 -68.50
C SER A 494 39.65 46.18 -67.92
N PRO A 495 39.53 47.09 -66.91
CA PRO A 495 38.53 47.19 -65.84
C PRO A 495 38.16 48.66 -65.41
N THR A 496 37.56 48.82 -64.22
CA THR A 496 37.42 50.03 -63.33
C THR A 496 36.41 51.13 -63.73
N SER A 497 35.29 51.29 -62.99
CA SER A 497 35.09 52.17 -61.80
C SER A 497 34.19 53.36 -62.21
N SER A 498 33.26 53.93 -61.43
CA SER A 498 33.10 54.10 -59.99
C SER A 498 31.72 54.70 -59.65
N ILE A 499 31.31 54.56 -58.37
CA ILE A 499 30.31 55.30 -57.53
C ILE A 499 29.19 54.33 -57.05
N ILE A 500 29.03 53.92 -55.77
CA ILE A 500 29.47 54.45 -54.45
C ILE A 500 29.28 53.37 -53.33
N ILE A 501 30.31 53.21 -52.47
CA ILE A 501 30.36 52.99 -50.98
C ILE A 501 29.51 51.85 -50.34
N GLY A 502 30.01 50.90 -49.53
CA GLY A 502 31.34 50.68 -48.94
C GLY A 502 31.37 49.47 -47.96
N ILE A 503 32.60 49.11 -47.57
CA ILE A 503 33.03 48.37 -46.36
C ILE A 503 33.01 46.83 -46.38
N ASP A 504 34.23 46.33 -46.62
CA ASP A 504 34.96 45.11 -46.19
C ASP A 504 34.40 44.34 -44.96
N PRO A 505 34.55 42.99 -44.91
CA PRO A 505 35.84 42.45 -44.46
C PRO A 505 36.40 41.24 -45.25
N ARG A 506 37.63 41.42 -45.76
CA ARG A 506 38.86 40.61 -45.64
C ARG A 506 38.66 39.28 -44.90
N ILE A 507 39.13 38.11 -45.34
CA ILE A 507 40.41 37.70 -45.96
C ILE A 507 40.11 36.37 -46.67
N GLY A 508 40.38 36.21 -47.97
CA GLY A 508 41.59 35.55 -48.48
C GLY A 508 41.41 34.03 -48.59
N GLN A 509 40.91 33.53 -49.73
CA GLN A 509 41.71 33.07 -50.88
C GLN A 509 42.20 31.62 -50.73
N GLY A 510 41.71 30.74 -51.61
CA GLY A 510 42.22 29.37 -51.73
C GLY A 510 41.39 28.47 -52.65
N ASP A 511 41.31 28.85 -53.92
CA ASP A 511 40.83 28.05 -55.06
C ASP A 511 41.37 26.60 -55.06
N ARG A 512 40.48 25.60 -55.25
CA ARG A 512 40.71 24.34 -56.01
C ARG A 512 39.52 23.37 -55.89
N GLU A 513 38.76 23.21 -56.97
CA GLU A 513 38.11 21.94 -57.33
C GLU A 513 39.13 21.00 -58.05
N PRO A 514 38.82 19.72 -58.37
CA PRO A 514 38.30 18.63 -57.53
C PRO A 514 39.10 17.33 -57.79
N VAL A 515 39.74 16.70 -56.79
CA VAL A 515 40.28 15.33 -56.95
C VAL A 515 40.28 14.57 -55.62
N GLY A 516 39.55 13.46 -55.60
CA GLY A 516 39.97 12.18 -55.02
C GLY A 516 40.46 12.12 -53.56
N GLY A 517 39.71 11.35 -52.75
CA GLY A 517 40.32 10.50 -51.72
C GLY A 517 40.83 11.21 -50.47
N GLY A 518 39.90 11.69 -49.64
CA GLY A 518 40.21 12.20 -48.32
C GLY A 518 38.93 12.42 -47.54
N SER A 519 38.26 11.33 -47.16
CA SER A 519 37.16 11.35 -46.17
C SER A 519 37.70 11.94 -44.88
N GLY A 520 37.49 13.25 -44.71
CA GLY A 520 37.99 14.02 -43.60
C GLY A 520 37.33 13.53 -42.32
N ILE A 521 38.16 13.30 -41.31
CA ILE A 521 37.72 13.02 -39.94
C ILE A 521 36.90 14.19 -39.36
N LEU A 522 37.02 15.39 -39.96
CA LEU A 522 36.31 16.60 -39.54
C LEU A 522 34.77 16.46 -39.66
N PRO A 523 34.18 16.09 -40.81
CA PRO A 523 32.75 15.81 -40.93
C PRO A 523 32.20 14.85 -39.86
N MET A 524 32.98 13.81 -39.52
CA MET A 524 32.59 12.83 -38.50
C MET A 524 32.70 13.41 -37.09
N VAL A 525 33.74 14.19 -36.80
CA VAL A 525 33.92 14.89 -35.51
C VAL A 525 32.89 16.00 -35.34
N THR A 526 32.49 16.72 -36.40
CA THR A 526 31.40 17.69 -36.34
C THR A 526 30.06 17.01 -36.08
N ALA A 527 29.78 15.87 -36.73
CA ALA A 527 28.57 15.10 -36.46
C ALA A 527 28.54 14.51 -35.04
N GLN A 528 29.69 14.06 -34.53
CA GLN A 528 29.82 13.61 -33.13
C GLN A 528 29.62 14.77 -32.15
N ARG A 529 30.27 15.91 -32.37
CA ARG A 529 30.08 17.12 -31.56
C ARG A 529 28.62 17.56 -31.55
N ASP A 530 27.96 17.54 -32.69
CA ASP A 530 26.56 17.97 -32.79
C ASP A 530 25.63 16.97 -32.09
N ARG A 531 25.92 15.66 -32.15
CA ARG A 531 25.24 14.65 -31.31
C ARG A 531 25.49 14.85 -29.81
N PHE A 532 26.71 15.16 -29.40
CA PHE A 532 27.02 15.44 -27.99
C PHE A 532 26.34 16.73 -27.52
N LYS A 533 26.27 17.75 -28.37
CA LYS A 533 25.57 19.00 -28.07
C LYS A 533 24.06 18.76 -27.95
N GLN A 534 23.49 17.93 -28.82
CA GLN A 534 22.09 17.52 -28.74
C GLN A 534 21.80 16.69 -27.48
N LYS A 535 22.67 15.73 -27.15
CA LYS A 535 22.54 14.94 -25.92
C LYS A 535 22.72 15.79 -24.67
N ASN A 536 23.61 16.78 -24.68
CA ASN A 536 23.79 17.69 -23.56
C ASN A 536 22.56 18.61 -23.38
N ALA A 537 21.99 19.11 -24.48
CA ALA A 537 20.74 19.88 -24.43
C ALA A 537 19.56 19.03 -23.93
N GLN A 538 19.47 17.76 -24.33
CA GLN A 538 18.46 16.82 -23.81
C GLN A 538 18.65 16.56 -22.31
N LEU A 539 19.88 16.33 -21.86
CA LEU A 539 20.18 16.13 -20.44
C LEU A 539 19.91 17.39 -19.60
N GLU A 540 20.22 18.58 -20.13
CA GLU A 540 19.89 19.86 -19.48
C GLU A 540 18.36 20.05 -19.39
N HIS A 541 17.62 19.62 -20.42
CA HIS A 541 16.16 19.64 -20.41
C HIS A 541 15.57 18.66 -19.38
N GLU A 542 16.01 17.40 -19.36
CA GLU A 542 15.60 16.39 -18.37
C GLU A 542 15.96 16.83 -16.94
N LEU A 543 17.12 17.46 -16.75
CA LEU A 543 17.52 18.01 -15.46
C LEU A 543 16.62 19.19 -15.04
N SER A 544 16.23 20.05 -15.98
CA SER A 544 15.30 21.14 -15.71
C SER A 544 13.89 20.62 -15.36
N GLU A 545 13.45 19.56 -16.05
CA GLU A 545 12.15 18.94 -15.85
C GLU A 545 12.09 18.22 -14.50
N THR A 546 13.13 17.46 -14.15
CA THR A 546 13.24 16.82 -12.82
C THR A 546 13.32 17.84 -11.68
N HIS A 547 13.96 18.99 -11.90
CA HIS A 547 13.92 20.09 -10.94
C HIS A 547 12.52 20.70 -10.83
N ARG A 548 11.79 20.86 -11.93
CA ARG A 548 10.40 21.35 -11.93
C ARG A 548 9.47 20.38 -11.20
N THR A 549 9.56 19.08 -11.47
CA THR A 549 8.74 18.07 -10.78
C THR A 549 9.08 17.99 -9.29
N MET A 550 10.36 18.11 -8.92
CA MET A 550 10.77 18.19 -7.51
C MET A 550 10.19 19.44 -6.82
N GLN A 551 10.15 20.59 -7.49
CA GLN A 551 9.52 21.79 -6.95
C GLN A 551 8.01 21.63 -6.81
N GLN A 552 7.34 21.06 -7.81
CA GLN A 552 5.90 20.78 -7.76
C GLN A 552 5.54 19.82 -6.64
N LEU A 553 6.26 18.70 -6.50
CA LEU A 553 6.09 17.75 -5.40
C LEU A 553 6.35 18.41 -4.04
N ARG A 554 7.34 19.29 -3.92
CA ARG A 554 7.58 20.05 -2.68
C ARG A 554 6.42 20.99 -2.34
N GLN A 555 5.86 21.66 -3.34
CA GLN A 555 4.70 22.54 -3.16
C GLN A 555 3.45 21.73 -2.79
N GLU A 556 3.23 20.59 -3.44
CA GLU A 556 2.13 19.69 -3.13
C GLU A 556 2.25 19.11 -1.72
N VAL A 557 3.44 18.66 -1.32
CA VAL A 557 3.70 18.22 0.06
C VAL A 557 3.45 19.35 1.06
N ALA A 558 3.86 20.58 0.76
CA ALA A 558 3.60 21.73 1.62
C ALA A 558 2.09 22.06 1.70
N ALA A 559 1.36 21.97 0.59
CA ALA A 559 -0.08 22.16 0.53
C ALA A 559 -0.81 21.06 1.33
N LEU A 560 -0.47 19.79 1.11
CA LEU A 560 -1.02 18.66 1.86
C LEU A 560 -0.69 18.75 3.36
N GLN A 561 0.50 19.21 3.74
CA GLN A 561 0.84 19.45 5.15
C GLN A 561 -0.03 20.56 5.76
N LYS A 562 -0.26 21.65 5.03
CA LYS A 562 -1.14 22.76 5.46
C LYS A 562 -2.60 22.29 5.59
N ASP A 563 -3.07 21.50 4.64
CA ASP A 563 -4.44 20.99 4.64
C ASP A 563 -4.65 19.93 5.73
N ASN A 564 -3.68 19.04 5.95
CA ASN A 564 -3.69 18.10 7.07
C ASN A 564 -3.68 18.81 8.42
N LEU A 565 -2.92 19.91 8.55
CA LEU A 565 -2.93 20.74 9.74
C LEU A 565 -4.30 21.40 9.94
N ASN A 566 -4.90 21.99 8.88
CA ASN A 566 -6.25 22.58 8.90
C ASN A 566 -7.34 21.55 9.27
N LEU A 567 -7.28 20.35 8.71
CA LEU A 567 -8.14 19.22 9.07
C LEU A 567 -7.99 18.84 10.53
N TYR A 568 -6.77 18.83 11.06
CA TYR A 568 -6.52 18.62 12.48
C TYR A 568 -7.11 19.77 13.33
N GLU A 569 -6.97 21.04 12.92
CA GLU A 569 -7.60 22.17 13.62
C GLU A 569 -9.12 22.00 13.64
N LYS A 570 -9.75 21.75 12.49
CA LYS A 570 -11.20 21.54 12.36
C LYS A 570 -11.68 20.36 13.21
N THR A 571 -10.98 19.23 13.16
CA THR A 571 -11.30 18.05 13.97
C THR A 571 -11.20 18.38 15.45
N ARG A 572 -10.16 19.12 15.86
CA ARG A 572 -10.00 19.60 17.23
C ARG A 572 -11.15 20.53 17.61
N TYR A 573 -11.44 21.57 16.82
CA TYR A 573 -12.54 22.51 17.05
C TYR A 573 -13.88 21.79 17.22
N VAL A 574 -14.21 20.86 16.32
CA VAL A 574 -15.42 20.03 16.41
C VAL A 574 -15.40 19.16 17.66
N SER A 575 -14.26 18.53 18.00
CA SER A 575 -14.14 17.71 19.21
C SER A 575 -14.29 18.54 20.50
N THR A 576 -13.75 19.76 20.56
CA THR A 576 -13.90 20.67 21.69
C THR A 576 -15.30 21.24 21.77
N TYR A 577 -15.96 21.50 20.65
CA TYR A 577 -17.34 21.96 20.61
C TYR A 577 -18.32 20.85 21.03
N ASN A 578 -18.08 19.61 20.60
CA ASN A 578 -18.80 18.43 21.08
C ASN A 578 -18.56 18.14 22.56
N ARG A 579 -17.44 18.61 23.13
CA ARG A 579 -17.11 18.52 24.56
C ARG A 579 -17.66 19.70 25.38
N GLY A 580 -18.01 20.81 24.73
CA GLY A 580 -18.42 22.08 25.36
C GLY A 580 -19.94 22.23 25.58
N GLY A 581 -20.75 21.25 25.20
CA GLY A 581 -22.21 21.29 25.35
C GLY A 581 -22.77 20.97 26.76
N ALA A 582 -21.93 20.84 27.78
CA ALA A 582 -22.39 20.57 29.15
C ALA A 582 -21.53 21.33 30.18
N THR A 583 -22.06 22.45 30.68
CA THR A 583 -21.56 23.09 31.89
C THR A 583 -22.15 22.41 33.12
N ALA A 584 -21.34 21.64 33.87
CA ALA A 584 -21.25 21.68 35.34
C ALA A 584 -20.42 20.51 35.90
N SER A 585 -19.56 20.86 36.85
CA SER A 585 -19.03 20.03 37.94
C SER A 585 -17.79 19.16 37.69
N SER A 586 -16.73 19.59 38.35
CA SER A 586 -15.51 18.86 38.68
C SER A 586 -15.78 17.46 39.23
N SER A 587 -15.16 16.45 38.62
CA SER A 587 -14.61 15.20 39.22
C SER A 587 -14.69 14.04 38.23
N SER A 588 -13.75 13.09 38.35
CA SER A 588 -13.69 11.81 37.63
C SER A 588 -13.04 11.81 36.23
N ALA A 589 -11.73 11.59 36.22
CA ALA A 589 -11.11 10.77 35.18
C ALA A 589 -11.71 9.35 35.26
N TYR A 590 -11.96 8.74 34.10
CA TYR A 590 -12.73 7.50 33.88
C TYR A 590 -14.25 7.71 33.75
N ALA A 591 -14.68 8.02 32.52
CA ALA A 591 -16.02 7.70 32.04
C ALA A 591 -15.97 7.46 30.52
N SER A 592 -16.18 6.21 30.12
CA SER A 592 -16.46 5.79 28.75
C SER A 592 -17.87 6.23 28.38
N ASN A 593 -18.01 7.28 27.56
CA ASN A 593 -19.30 7.71 27.04
C ASN A 593 -19.53 7.15 25.62
N PRO A 594 -20.67 6.49 25.33
CA PRO A 594 -20.96 5.90 24.03
C PRO A 594 -21.76 6.89 23.17
N ASN A 595 -21.15 7.46 22.14
CA ASN A 595 -21.89 8.12 21.06
C ASN A 595 -21.25 7.77 19.69
N PRO A 596 -21.98 7.16 18.74
CA PRO A 596 -21.40 6.39 17.63
C PRO A 596 -21.23 7.19 16.33
N SER A 597 -20.58 8.36 16.38
CA SER A 597 -20.29 9.11 15.14
C SER A 597 -18.90 9.75 15.08
N THR A 598 -18.00 9.39 15.98
CA THR A 598 -16.57 9.66 15.80
C THR A 598 -15.92 8.42 15.20
N VAL A 599 -15.80 8.38 13.88
CA VAL A 599 -15.02 7.37 13.17
C VAL A 599 -13.56 7.50 13.64
N PRO A 600 -12.96 6.48 14.29
CA PRO A 600 -11.53 6.48 14.49
C PRO A 600 -10.88 6.29 13.12
N ILE A 601 -10.39 7.37 12.52
CA ILE A 601 -9.53 7.30 11.33
C ILE A 601 -8.23 6.65 11.79
N GLY A 602 -8.08 5.36 11.48
CA GLY A 602 -6.95 4.56 11.92
C GLY A 602 -6.93 3.17 11.28
N GLY A 603 -6.85 3.12 9.94
CA GLY A 603 -6.50 1.90 9.21
C GLY A 603 -4.98 1.70 9.21
N THR A 604 -4.55 0.54 9.70
CA THR A 604 -3.30 -0.18 9.39
C THR A 604 -2.02 0.67 9.26
N GLY A 605 -1.28 0.81 10.38
CA GLY A 605 0.11 1.31 10.39
C GLY A 605 0.33 2.43 11.39
N ASN A 606 0.90 2.09 12.55
CA ASN A 606 1.41 2.96 13.63
C ASN A 606 1.00 4.47 13.59
N PRO A 607 -0.28 4.83 13.78
CA PRO A 607 -0.80 6.18 13.50
C PRO A 607 -0.65 7.18 14.65
N GLY A 608 -0.21 6.74 15.83
CA GLY A 608 0.06 7.65 16.96
C GLY A 608 1.12 8.69 16.61
N ILE A 609 2.13 8.32 15.82
CA ILE A 609 3.26 9.18 15.48
C ILE A 609 2.87 10.30 14.48
N SER A 610 1.98 10.02 13.52
CA SER A 610 1.55 11.03 12.54
C SER A 610 0.58 12.03 13.17
N LEU A 611 -0.38 11.56 13.98
CA LEU A 611 -1.31 12.41 14.70
C LEU A 611 -0.58 13.26 15.76
N ASP A 612 0.38 12.70 16.49
CA ASP A 612 1.21 13.45 17.45
C ASP A 612 2.12 14.47 16.76
N ARG A 613 2.61 14.17 15.54
CA ARG A 613 3.40 15.14 14.74
C ARG A 613 2.56 16.34 14.31
N TYR A 614 1.35 16.12 13.80
CA TYR A 614 0.45 17.22 13.41
C TYR A 614 -0.08 17.98 14.63
N ARG A 615 -0.31 17.30 15.75
CA ARG A 615 -0.63 17.92 17.05
C ARG A 615 0.49 18.86 17.52
N GLN A 616 1.74 18.40 17.50
CA GLN A 616 2.89 19.22 17.89
C GLN A 616 3.09 20.40 16.93
N ALA A 617 2.94 20.16 15.62
CA ALA A 617 3.03 21.23 14.62
C ALA A 617 1.94 22.29 14.83
N TYR A 618 0.70 21.87 15.09
CA TYR A 618 -0.41 22.75 15.42
C TYR A 618 -0.19 23.52 16.73
N GLU A 619 0.22 22.84 17.81
CA GLU A 619 0.50 23.48 19.10
C GLU A 619 1.66 24.48 19.03
N SER A 620 2.65 24.22 18.16
CA SER A 620 3.75 25.15 17.89
C SER A 620 3.31 26.39 17.07
N ASN A 621 2.29 26.25 16.22
CA ASN A 621 1.76 27.33 15.39
C ASN A 621 0.74 28.21 16.15
N ILE A 622 -0.06 27.61 17.05
CA ILE A 622 -1.11 28.31 17.80
C ILE A 622 -0.57 29.04 19.04
N SER A 623 0.57 28.61 19.61
CA SER A 623 1.09 29.18 20.86
C SER A 623 2.24 30.16 20.61
N PRO A 624 1.99 31.49 20.68
CA PRO A 624 3.04 32.50 20.50
C PRO A 624 4.15 32.38 21.55
N PHE A 625 3.84 31.81 22.73
CA PHE A 625 4.80 31.56 23.80
C PHE A 625 5.69 30.32 23.58
N ALA A 626 5.27 29.30 22.83
CA ALA A 626 6.16 28.19 22.49
C ALA A 626 7.14 28.58 21.37
N ALA A 627 6.67 29.36 20.39
CA ALA A 627 7.55 29.99 19.41
C ALA A 627 8.56 30.93 20.09
N PHE A 628 8.14 31.66 21.14
CA PHE A 628 9.03 32.47 21.96
C PHE A 628 10.03 31.64 22.78
N ARG A 629 9.60 30.64 23.55
CA ARG A 629 10.50 29.72 24.29
C ARG A 629 11.45 28.96 23.36
N GLY A 630 11.01 28.58 22.16
CA GLY A 630 11.83 27.94 21.14
C GLY A 630 12.92 28.88 20.60
N ARG A 631 12.57 30.14 20.31
CA ARG A 631 13.53 31.16 19.89
C ARG A 631 14.47 31.58 21.02
N GLU A 632 13.99 31.65 22.25
CA GLU A 632 14.76 32.01 23.44
C GLU A 632 15.71 30.89 23.86
N SER A 633 15.27 29.63 23.85
CA SER A 633 16.15 28.47 24.07
C SER A 633 17.19 28.30 22.95
N ALA A 634 16.84 28.60 21.69
CA ALA A 634 17.81 28.65 20.59
C ALA A 634 18.82 29.80 20.74
N ARG A 635 18.40 30.96 21.30
CA ARG A 635 19.30 32.06 21.65
C ARG A 635 20.19 31.71 22.84
N ALA A 636 19.66 31.05 23.86
CA ALA A 636 20.41 30.54 25.01
C ALA A 636 21.46 29.50 24.54
N TYR A 637 21.09 28.58 23.65
CA TYR A 637 22.01 27.62 23.04
C TYR A 637 23.11 28.27 22.17
N ARG A 638 22.85 29.45 21.60
CA ARG A 638 23.86 30.25 20.89
C ARG A 638 24.74 31.10 21.82
N ARG A 639 24.31 31.33 23.07
CA ARG A 639 25.08 32.04 24.10
C ARG A 639 25.98 31.13 24.95
N MET A 640 25.75 29.81 24.94
CA MET A 640 26.56 28.83 25.67
C MET A 640 27.93 28.60 25.01
N SER A 641 28.96 28.47 25.84
CA SER A 641 30.33 28.19 25.41
C SER A 641 30.45 26.78 24.79
N PHE A 642 31.47 26.52 23.97
CA PHE A 642 31.68 25.20 23.34
C PHE A 642 31.67 24.00 24.31
N PRO A 643 32.34 24.03 25.48
CA PRO A 643 32.25 22.94 26.46
C PRO A 643 30.83 22.78 27.03
N GLU A 644 30.11 23.88 27.28
CA GLU A 644 28.73 23.83 27.77
C GLU A 644 27.78 23.24 26.73
N ARG A 645 28.02 23.47 25.44
CA ARG A 645 27.24 22.84 24.35
C ARG A 645 27.46 21.34 24.28
N VAL A 646 28.69 20.89 24.48
CA VAL A 646 29.02 19.45 24.53
C VAL A 646 28.32 18.81 25.71
N VAL A 647 28.41 19.42 26.90
CA VAL A 647 27.71 18.94 28.10
C VAL A 647 26.20 18.92 27.85
N TYR A 648 25.60 20.02 27.38
CA TYR A 648 24.17 20.11 27.09
C TYR A 648 23.70 19.06 26.08
N SER A 649 24.49 18.78 25.04
CA SER A 649 24.19 17.71 24.08
C SER A 649 24.22 16.32 24.72
N PHE A 650 25.20 16.07 25.59
CA PHE A 650 25.35 14.82 26.32
C PHE A 650 24.21 14.63 27.32
N THR A 651 23.87 15.64 28.11
CA THR A 651 22.77 15.59 29.08
C THR A 651 21.42 15.38 28.37
N ARG A 652 21.21 16.03 27.22
CA ARG A 652 19.99 15.85 26.43
C ARG A 652 19.89 14.45 25.84
N MET A 653 21.00 13.88 25.35
CA MET A 653 21.06 12.51 24.83
C MET A 653 20.80 11.46 25.91
N VAL A 654 21.31 11.69 27.13
CA VAL A 654 21.07 10.82 28.29
C VAL A 654 19.63 10.93 28.81
N LEU A 655 18.98 12.09 28.68
CA LEU A 655 17.60 12.31 29.15
C LEU A 655 16.54 12.00 28.08
N ALA A 656 16.92 11.91 26.81
CA ALA A 656 15.98 11.73 25.69
C ALA A 656 15.36 10.32 25.64
N SER A 657 16.06 9.28 26.11
CA SER A 657 15.55 7.90 26.02
C SER A 657 15.49 7.24 27.41
N ARG A 658 14.45 6.41 27.60
CA ARG A 658 14.24 5.69 28.86
C ARG A 658 15.39 4.70 29.13
N THR A 659 15.98 4.14 28.07
CA THR A 659 17.11 3.22 28.15
C THR A 659 18.42 3.94 28.46
N SER A 660 18.69 5.11 27.87
CA SER A 660 19.89 5.90 28.19
C SER A 660 19.84 6.44 29.62
N ARG A 661 18.66 6.81 30.12
CA ARG A 661 18.48 7.19 31.53
C ARG A 661 18.80 6.06 32.50
N ASN A 662 18.34 4.85 32.22
CA ASN A 662 18.62 3.69 33.07
C ASN A 662 20.10 3.27 33.01
N LEU A 663 20.73 3.36 31.83
CA LEU A 663 22.14 3.04 31.65
C LEU A 663 23.04 4.06 32.36
N PHE A 664 22.71 5.36 32.29
CA PHE A 664 23.41 6.40 33.04
C PHE A 664 23.24 6.23 34.56
N ALA A 665 22.04 5.89 35.04
CA ALA A 665 21.82 5.58 36.44
C ALA A 665 22.65 4.36 36.89
N ALA A 666 22.69 3.29 36.09
CA ALA A 666 23.52 2.13 36.35
C ALA A 666 25.02 2.47 36.34
N TYR A 667 25.47 3.33 35.42
CA TYR A 667 26.84 3.84 35.38
C TYR A 667 27.19 4.66 36.62
N CYS A 668 26.31 5.56 37.08
CA CYS A 668 26.50 6.31 38.31
C CYS A 668 26.58 5.37 39.52
N VAL A 669 25.70 4.36 39.62
CA VAL A 669 25.74 3.36 40.69
C VAL A 669 27.03 2.55 40.63
N ALA A 670 27.44 2.08 39.45
CA ALA A 670 28.70 1.36 39.26
C ALA A 670 29.91 2.20 39.66
N LEU A 671 29.92 3.50 39.30
CA LEU A 671 30.97 4.42 39.73
C LEU A 671 30.97 4.58 41.25
N HIS A 672 29.80 4.72 41.90
CA HIS A 672 29.73 4.75 43.36
C HIS A 672 30.20 3.44 43.98
N VAL A 673 29.89 2.28 43.39
CA VAL A 673 30.40 0.98 43.85
C VAL A 673 31.92 0.90 43.69
N VAL A 674 32.48 1.39 42.58
CA VAL A 674 33.94 1.42 42.37
C VAL A 674 34.63 2.37 43.34
N VAL A 675 34.07 3.56 43.58
CA VAL A 675 34.59 4.50 44.58
C VAL A 675 34.45 3.94 45.99
N PHE A 676 33.34 3.26 46.28
CA PHE A 676 33.16 2.57 47.56
C PHE A 676 34.16 1.43 47.71
N PHE A 677 34.44 0.67 46.66
CA PHE A 677 35.46 -0.38 46.66
C PHE A 677 36.86 0.20 46.79
N SER A 678 37.18 1.32 46.14
CA SER A 678 38.50 1.94 46.26
C SER A 678 38.70 2.55 47.65
N LEU A 679 37.67 3.16 48.24
CA LEU A 679 37.69 3.62 49.62
C LEU A 679 37.68 2.47 50.62
N TYR A 680 37.01 1.35 50.33
CA TYR A 680 37.06 0.14 51.15
C TYR A 680 38.44 -0.51 51.07
N TRP A 681 39.06 -0.57 49.90
CA TRP A 681 40.38 -1.15 49.72
C TRP A 681 41.47 -0.26 50.30
N LEU A 682 41.37 1.06 50.12
CA LEU A 682 42.23 2.03 50.79
C LEU A 682 42.01 2.01 52.32
N GLY A 683 40.75 1.95 52.75
CA GLY A 683 40.37 1.84 54.16
C GLY A 683 40.76 0.50 54.78
N SER A 684 40.78 -0.59 54.02
CA SER A 684 41.22 -1.92 54.47
C SER A 684 42.75 -2.03 54.46
N ALA A 685 43.45 -1.37 53.53
CA ALA A 685 44.90 -1.20 53.57
C ALA A 685 45.31 -0.30 54.74
N ASP A 686 44.53 0.75 55.03
CA ASP A 686 44.67 1.56 56.24
C ASP A 686 44.26 0.78 57.50
N PHE A 687 43.33 -0.18 57.43
CA PHE A 687 43.01 -1.09 58.55
C PHE A 687 44.07 -2.17 58.76
N GLU A 688 44.83 -2.56 57.73
CA GLU A 688 46.02 -3.42 57.85
C GLU A 688 47.22 -2.66 58.43
N ASN A 689 47.35 -1.37 58.11
CA ASN A 689 48.32 -0.49 58.77
C ASN A 689 47.85 -0.06 60.18
N ALA A 690 46.54 0.05 60.42
CA ALA A 690 45.96 0.34 61.73
C ALA A 690 45.78 -0.92 62.59
N SER A 691 45.78 -2.14 62.05
CA SER A 691 45.85 -3.38 62.84
C SER A 691 47.27 -3.61 63.39
N ASN A 692 48.29 -3.08 62.70
CA ASN A 692 49.64 -2.92 63.26
C ASN A 692 49.74 -1.76 64.28
N PHE A 693 48.79 -0.83 64.32
CA PHE A 693 48.72 0.26 65.31
C PHE A 693 47.72 -0.02 66.47
N GLY A 694 46.77 -0.93 66.26
CA GLY A 694 45.69 -1.28 67.19
C GLY A 694 46.10 -2.29 68.26
N SER A 695 47.24 -2.97 68.11
CA SER A 695 47.89 -3.74 69.18
C SER A 695 48.45 -2.85 70.29
N ALA A 696 48.59 -1.54 70.05
CA ALA A 696 49.01 -0.55 71.04
C ALA A 696 47.85 0.22 71.72
N ALA A 697 46.59 -0.01 71.33
CA ALA A 697 45.42 0.68 71.87
C ALA A 697 44.42 -0.23 72.61
N ALA A 698 44.78 -1.51 72.85
CA ALA A 698 44.03 -2.46 73.67
C ALA A 698 44.20 -2.23 75.20
N ALA A 699 44.39 -0.98 75.62
CA ALA A 699 44.58 -0.57 77.00
C ALA A 699 43.79 0.71 77.34
N ALA A 700 42.52 0.80 76.95
CA ALA A 700 41.58 1.76 77.56
C ALA A 700 40.10 1.40 77.27
N GLY A 701 39.37 0.99 78.31
CA GLY A 701 37.90 1.18 78.50
C GLY A 701 36.96 0.60 77.44
N GLN A 702 36.42 -0.62 77.58
CA GLN A 702 35.17 -0.90 78.32
C GLN A 702 34.05 0.14 78.14
N GLY A 703 32.98 -0.24 77.43
CA GLY A 703 31.67 0.43 77.54
C GLY A 703 30.68 0.14 76.40
N SER A 704 29.77 -0.82 76.64
CA SER A 704 28.32 -0.81 76.30
C SER A 704 27.89 -0.22 74.94
N SER A 705 27.48 -1.00 73.94
CA SER A 705 26.17 -1.65 73.75
C SER A 705 24.93 -0.73 73.75
N LEU A 706 24.09 -0.92 72.72
CA LEU A 706 22.70 -0.47 72.47
C LEU A 706 22.42 1.00 72.14
N ALA A 707 21.81 1.28 70.97
CA ALA A 707 20.35 1.44 70.83
C ALA A 707 19.95 2.16 69.52
N ASN A 708 19.14 1.45 68.73
CA ASN A 708 17.88 1.89 68.12
C ASN A 708 17.59 3.41 68.00
N GLY A 709 17.42 3.91 66.78
CA GLY A 709 16.91 5.26 66.49
C GLY A 709 16.06 5.26 65.22
N GLY A 710 14.75 5.26 65.40
CA GLY A 710 13.74 5.22 64.35
C GLY A 710 13.64 6.50 63.51
N ALA A 711 12.86 6.33 62.45
CA ALA A 711 12.55 7.29 61.39
C ALA A 711 12.17 8.69 61.89
N ASP A 712 12.81 9.70 61.29
CA ASP A 712 12.35 11.08 61.35
C ASP A 712 11.95 11.55 59.94
N HIS A 713 10.67 11.87 59.79
CA HIS A 713 10.07 12.42 58.58
C HIS A 713 10.33 13.93 58.53
N GLY A 714 11.30 14.33 57.72
CA GLY A 714 11.61 15.74 57.44
C GLY A 714 10.47 16.46 56.70
N ARG A 715 9.76 17.30 57.46
CA ARG A 715 8.72 18.24 57.03
C ARG A 715 9.36 19.39 56.23
N TRP A 716 8.91 19.58 54.98
CA TRP A 716 9.34 20.69 54.11
C TRP A 716 8.77 22.03 54.60
N ARG A 717 9.65 23.05 54.68
CA ARG A 717 9.32 24.46 54.94
C ARG A 717 9.01 25.17 53.63
N GLU A 718 8.01 26.03 53.69
CA GLU A 718 7.57 26.97 52.66
C GLU A 718 8.18 28.34 53.02
N ASP A 719 9.07 28.86 52.18
CA ASP A 719 9.57 30.24 52.30
C ASP A 719 8.80 31.14 51.34
N GLY A 720 8.20 32.17 51.94
CA GLY A 720 7.28 33.11 51.32
C GLY A 720 7.95 34.14 50.40
N PHE A 721 7.17 34.55 49.41
CA PHE A 721 7.33 35.82 48.71
C PHE A 721 6.97 36.98 49.65
N SER A 722 7.82 38.01 49.67
CA SER A 722 7.45 39.36 50.09
C SER A 722 7.72 40.31 48.92
N GLU A 723 6.68 41.05 48.54
CA GLU A 723 6.74 42.26 47.74
C GLU A 723 7.23 43.40 48.64
N ASP A 724 8.24 44.14 48.15
CA ASP A 724 8.29 45.60 48.06
C ASP A 724 9.39 46.01 47.06
#